data_AF-A0A522BDT7-F1
#
_entry.id   AF-A0A522BDT7-F1
#
_cell.length_a   1.000
_cell.length_b   1.000
_cell.length_c   1.000
_cell.angle_alpha   90.00
_cell.angle_beta   90.00
_cell.angle_gamma   90.00
#
_symmetry.space_group_name_H-M   'P 1'
#
loop_
_entity.id
_entity.type
_entity.pdbx_description
1 polymer ?
#
loop_
_entity_poly.entity_id
_entity_poly.type
_entity_poly.pdbx_seq_one_letter_code
_entity_poly.pdbx_strand_id
1 'polypeptide(L)'
;MKKLMAALLILTLAYTLTACGGGGGGGSEAPRSAAIKGTVVSSSDLSAARGGLGLIVNGKYSVPGAVCTLEGTDKSGITDIEGNFTINGVGNGSYILICKKELSTGDVLVALQILEVTKDGTDSNTVNLGTIEISAEGTIVGKALLIGQSEHTGIKIYVPGTSFQANTDATGAFKLDLPAGTYDLVVEKTGYTYQNLVGIMVKPGRTTDIGVLPLSVSIGPSGSVSINNGAELSDSETVTLSITHSADASLMKISEKADFSDVASWEPVAEAKDYTFASGGLKTIYIIFENADGLESGISSDSINLNIDAPIAATLLVNAPQNTPVSITLSATDPDGVTDFNFSIISPPVNGALSVIPNESRESVVVTYTPNAGFYGYDSFTYMASDGLKEDSAIIEISVMATWYEDKDGDGYTSGLTLTSTSPPGGYVLSTSLVNTTSVDCNDLSPFINPEEVEICDGVDNDCSGGIDDGLVPPLAEEQLGVCSGATKLCSGASGWEEPDYFIFSSEYESSETNCDSKDNDCDGQIDEGLLTEYWLDLDGDSYGDPLNNTNSCTQSATYVLNSNDCDDSETLVNPGAYEIDNGIDDDCDGQVDEMAVGDIYVEPKTGFKFSWVPPGSFQMGDTYGDGNPNELPVHTVTFSKGFWMGTYEITQEQWKAFMGNNPSYYKSSSPGLPIEQVSLYDIIEFIGELKLKTGVAFRLPSEAEWEYAAKGAQYSGTKYSGTSDQSMLLDYAWFQPYSPVTSAGSTHPVGQKLPNALGLYDMSGNVMEWVEDYYSSSYSLAPTDGSAWGDGSQGWAIARGGDWYSISKYVRTTWRFSTSPSQRNRYIGLRFVIEP
;
A
#
# COMPACT_ATOMS: atom_id res chain seq x y z
N MET A 1 -7.32 17.25 -7.37
CA MET A 1 -7.65 17.52 -5.94
C MET A 1 -6.39 17.36 -5.09
N LYS A 2 -5.96 18.46 -4.44
CA LYS A 2 -5.11 18.63 -3.23
C LYS A 2 -3.84 17.75 -3.10
N LYS A 3 -2.61 18.25 -2.96
CA LYS A 3 -2.07 19.61 -2.69
C LYS A 3 -0.53 19.57 -2.87
N LEU A 4 0.05 20.64 -3.43
CA LEU A 4 1.28 21.41 -3.06
C LEU A 4 2.42 20.66 -2.31
N MET A 5 3.74 20.86 -2.56
CA MET A 5 4.49 22.08 -2.94
C MET A 5 5.98 21.78 -3.30
N ALA A 6 6.57 22.66 -4.13
CA ALA A 6 7.99 22.96 -4.46
C ALA A 6 9.05 22.78 -3.32
N ALA A 7 10.38 22.67 -3.51
CA ALA A 7 11.30 22.77 -4.65
C ALA A 7 12.72 22.27 -4.27
N LEU A 8 13.42 21.70 -5.27
CA LEU A 8 14.83 21.88 -5.67
C LEU A 8 15.99 21.74 -4.65
N LEU A 9 16.80 20.67 -4.78
CA LEU A 9 18.28 20.75 -4.73
C LEU A 9 18.92 19.55 -5.48
N ILE A 10 19.66 19.84 -6.54
CA ILE A 10 20.56 18.91 -7.25
C ILE A 10 21.98 19.15 -6.72
N LEU A 11 22.65 18.13 -6.16
CA LEU A 11 23.84 17.45 -6.75
C LEU A 11 24.47 16.50 -5.71
N THR A 12 24.29 15.20 -5.96
CA THR A 12 25.18 14.04 -5.67
C THR A 12 26.01 13.98 -4.38
N LEU A 13 25.83 12.89 -3.62
CA LEU A 13 26.93 11.95 -3.35
C LEU A 13 26.39 10.56 -3.01
N ALA A 14 26.83 9.55 -3.76
CA ALA A 14 26.64 8.14 -3.47
C ALA A 14 27.44 7.73 -2.22
N TYR A 15 26.85 6.86 -1.38
CA TYR A 15 27.53 6.17 -0.30
C TYR A 15 27.65 4.68 -0.62
N THR A 16 28.87 4.15 -0.57
CA THR A 16 29.34 2.82 -0.13
C THR A 16 30.86 2.81 -0.39
N LEU A 17 31.80 2.34 0.44
CA LEU A 17 31.83 1.63 1.71
C LEU A 17 33.23 1.85 2.37
N THR A 18 33.26 1.93 3.70
CA THR A 18 34.22 1.41 4.70
C THR A 18 35.75 1.36 4.45
N ALA A 19 36.54 1.95 5.36
CA ALA A 19 37.66 1.26 6.06
C ALA A 19 38.20 2.08 7.26
N CYS A 20 38.30 1.42 8.41
CA CYS A 20 38.99 1.89 9.62
C CYS A 20 40.37 1.21 9.72
N GLY A 21 41.38 1.93 10.22
CA GLY A 21 42.47 1.34 11.03
C GLY A 21 43.91 1.34 10.47
N GLY A 22 44.70 2.34 10.88
CA GLY A 22 45.98 2.10 11.57
C GLY A 22 47.31 2.18 10.80
N GLY A 23 48.17 3.14 11.21
CA GLY A 23 49.60 2.89 11.43
C GLY A 23 50.63 3.74 10.66
N GLY A 24 51.29 4.68 11.37
CA GLY A 24 52.76 4.80 11.36
C GLY A 24 53.44 5.86 10.47
N GLY A 25 53.92 6.94 11.11
CA GLY A 25 55.34 7.33 11.04
C GLY A 25 55.81 8.37 10.01
N GLY A 26 56.12 9.57 10.51
CA GLY A 26 57.41 10.24 10.25
C GLY A 26 57.48 11.36 9.21
N GLY A 27 57.70 12.59 9.69
CA GLY A 27 58.79 13.43 9.18
C GLY A 27 58.47 14.72 8.43
N SER A 28 58.83 15.84 9.08
CA SER A 28 59.30 17.14 8.56
C SER A 28 58.29 18.25 8.24
N GLU A 29 58.52 19.37 8.94
CA GLU A 29 57.85 20.67 8.87
C GLU A 29 58.18 21.45 7.58
N ALA A 30 57.17 22.16 7.05
CA ALA A 30 57.28 23.52 6.49
C ALA A 30 55.86 24.15 6.43
N PRO A 31 55.69 25.46 6.68
CA PRO A 31 54.38 26.05 6.93
C PRO A 31 53.60 26.24 5.63
N ARG A 32 52.38 25.70 5.57
CA ARG A 32 51.43 26.02 4.51
C ARG A 32 50.62 27.25 4.93
N SER A 33 50.87 28.35 4.23
CA SER A 33 50.00 29.54 4.21
C SER A 33 48.55 29.11 3.96
N ALA A 34 47.69 29.34 4.95
CA ALA A 34 46.25 29.11 4.83
C ALA A 34 45.60 30.35 4.22
N ALA A 35 44.94 30.18 3.07
CA ALA A 35 44.05 31.18 2.51
C ALA A 35 42.77 31.26 3.37
N ILE A 36 42.39 32.46 3.79
CA ILE A 36 41.18 32.70 4.58
C ILE A 36 39.99 32.72 3.62
N LYS A 37 39.30 31.59 3.46
CA LYS A 37 38.00 31.52 2.77
C LYS A 37 36.87 31.79 3.78
N GLY A 38 36.41 33.04 3.85
CA GLY A 38 35.23 33.39 4.63
C GLY A 38 33.95 32.93 3.92
N THR A 39 33.21 32.01 4.52
CA THR A 39 31.84 31.67 4.11
C THR A 39 30.91 32.32 5.12
N VAL A 40 30.09 33.29 4.68
CA VAL A 40 29.04 33.90 5.51
C VAL A 40 27.84 32.96 5.48
N VAL A 41 27.49 32.37 6.63
CA VAL A 41 26.20 31.69 6.80
C VAL A 41 25.16 32.75 7.13
N SER A 42 24.13 32.84 6.29
CA SER A 42 23.02 33.77 6.45
C SER A 42 22.19 33.46 7.70
N SER A 43 21.79 34.52 8.38
CA SER A 43 20.93 34.52 9.56
C SER A 43 19.54 33.94 9.32
N SER A 44 19.26 32.79 9.91
CA SER A 44 17.90 32.40 10.31
C SER A 44 17.99 31.31 11.36
N ASP A 45 18.14 31.71 12.63
CA ASP A 45 17.58 31.01 13.80
C ASP A 45 17.95 31.79 15.07
N LEU A 46 17.25 32.91 15.28
CA LEU A 46 17.21 33.58 16.57
C LEU A 46 15.75 33.80 16.94
N SER A 47 15.09 32.73 17.37
CA SER A 47 13.97 32.89 18.28
C SER A 47 14.01 31.83 19.38
N ALA A 48 13.84 32.33 20.61
CA ALA A 48 13.54 31.62 21.85
C ALA A 48 14.69 30.92 22.61
N ALA A 49 15.31 31.64 23.54
CA ALA A 49 15.26 31.28 24.97
C ALA A 49 15.73 32.44 25.85
N ARG A 50 14.85 32.90 26.75
CA ARG A 50 15.18 33.82 27.84
C ARG A 50 16.12 33.12 28.84
N GLY A 51 17.19 33.81 29.26
CA GLY A 51 17.81 33.59 30.58
C GLY A 51 18.97 32.60 30.71
N GLY A 52 19.82 32.42 29.69
CA GLY A 52 21.07 31.65 29.82
C GLY A 52 22.30 32.56 29.77
N LEU A 53 23.23 32.40 30.73
CA LEU A 53 24.55 33.06 30.73
C LEU A 53 25.26 32.82 29.39
N GLY A 54 25.48 33.87 28.58
CA GLY A 54 26.22 33.73 27.31
C GLY A 54 27.71 33.42 27.53
N LEU A 55 28.38 32.92 26.49
CA LEU A 55 29.77 32.46 26.57
C LEU A 55 30.74 33.64 26.74
N ILE A 56 31.89 33.36 27.34
CA ILE A 56 32.99 34.29 27.60
C ILE A 56 34.13 33.98 26.65
N VAL A 57 34.52 34.92 25.79
CA VAL A 57 35.70 34.78 24.93
C VAL A 57 36.86 35.52 25.58
N ASN A 58 37.90 34.79 25.97
CA ASN A 58 39.14 35.34 26.47
C ASN A 58 40.22 35.22 25.41
N GLY A 59 41.08 36.23 25.31
CA GLY A 59 42.26 36.15 24.46
C GLY A 59 43.38 37.04 24.94
N LYS A 60 44.56 36.89 24.36
CA LYS A 60 45.70 37.77 24.62
C LYS A 60 46.15 38.44 23.32
N TYR A 61 45.98 39.76 23.26
CA TYR A 61 46.52 40.62 22.22
C TYR A 61 47.60 41.51 22.85
N SER A 62 48.87 41.26 22.52
CA SER A 62 50.07 41.78 23.20
C SER A 62 50.27 43.31 23.15
N VAL A 63 49.26 44.06 22.69
CA VAL A 63 49.21 45.52 22.70
C VAL A 63 48.18 45.97 23.74
N PRO A 64 48.59 46.61 24.85
CA PRO A 64 47.68 47.15 25.85
C PRO A 64 46.74 48.24 25.31
N GLY A 65 45.49 48.23 25.78
CA GLY A 65 44.46 49.22 25.43
C GLY A 65 43.98 49.17 23.99
N ALA A 66 44.09 48.01 23.33
CA ALA A 66 43.51 47.74 22.02
C ALA A 66 42.04 47.34 22.16
N VAL A 67 41.22 47.70 21.18
CA VAL A 67 39.80 47.34 21.13
C VAL A 67 39.63 46.12 20.24
N CYS A 68 39.16 45.02 20.82
CA CYS A 68 38.90 43.74 20.16
C CYS A 68 37.39 43.54 20.00
N THR A 69 36.90 43.54 18.76
CA THR A 69 35.46 43.51 18.43
C THR A 69 35.12 42.27 17.63
N LEU A 70 33.97 41.64 17.92
CA LEU A 70 33.40 40.59 17.08
C LEU A 70 32.53 41.24 16.00
N GLU A 71 32.98 41.17 14.75
CA GLU A 71 32.29 41.75 13.59
C GLU A 71 30.87 41.20 13.43
N GLY A 72 29.95 42.07 13.02
CA GLY A 72 28.52 41.76 12.95
C GLY A 72 27.78 41.78 14.30
N THR A 73 28.46 42.13 15.40
CA THR A 73 27.85 42.23 16.74
C THR A 73 28.18 43.55 17.43
N ASP A 74 27.50 43.83 18.55
CA ASP A 74 27.82 44.93 19.47
C ASP A 74 28.86 44.53 20.54
N LYS A 75 29.45 43.33 20.44
CA LYS A 75 30.32 42.75 21.46
C LYS A 75 31.78 43.10 21.22
N SER A 76 32.41 43.67 22.25
CA SER A 76 33.83 44.02 22.23
C SER A 76 34.48 43.88 23.61
N GLY A 77 35.81 43.81 23.63
CA GLY A 77 36.65 43.80 24.82
C GLY A 77 37.87 44.70 24.60
N ILE A 78 38.43 45.21 25.70
CA ILE A 78 39.64 46.04 25.65
C ILE A 78 40.77 45.27 26.34
N THR A 79 41.95 45.27 25.75
CA THR A 79 43.12 44.61 26.34
C THR A 79 43.63 45.36 27.56
N ASP A 80 43.93 44.62 28.62
CA ASP A 80 44.58 45.13 29.83
C ASP A 80 46.08 45.44 29.60
N ILE A 81 46.78 45.82 30.68
CA ILE A 81 48.21 46.14 30.65
C ILE A 81 49.11 44.95 30.28
N GLU A 82 48.62 43.72 30.42
CA GLU A 82 49.31 42.48 30.08
C GLU A 82 48.89 41.96 28.69
N GLY A 83 47.93 42.62 28.04
CA GLY A 83 47.39 42.29 26.73
C GLY A 83 46.17 41.36 26.76
N ASN A 84 45.64 41.00 27.92
CA ASN A 84 44.49 40.10 28.00
C ASN A 84 43.18 40.87 27.78
N PHE A 85 42.23 40.28 27.07
CA PHE A 85 40.88 40.83 26.91
C PHE A 85 39.82 39.75 27.14
N THR A 86 38.63 40.20 27.53
CA THR A 86 37.45 39.35 27.74
C THR A 86 36.24 39.96 27.05
N ILE A 87 35.50 39.16 26.30
CA ILE A 87 34.22 39.52 25.67
C ILE A 87 33.13 38.61 26.23
N ASN A 88 32.15 39.19 26.92
CA ASN A 88 31.09 38.45 27.60
C ASN A 88 29.81 38.34 26.76
N GLY A 89 29.05 37.27 26.98
CA GLY A 89 27.70 37.16 26.43
C GLY A 89 27.68 36.85 24.93
N VAL A 90 28.69 36.11 24.45
CA VAL A 90 28.81 35.71 23.05
C VAL A 90 27.93 34.48 22.80
N GLY A 91 27.16 34.51 21.71
CA GLY A 91 26.35 33.37 21.28
C GLY A 91 27.22 32.28 20.64
N ASN A 92 26.62 31.12 20.37
CA ASN A 92 27.30 30.13 19.55
C ASN A 92 27.35 30.60 18.09
N GLY A 93 28.47 30.39 17.41
CA GLY A 93 28.62 30.67 15.99
C GLY A 93 30.05 31.03 15.57
N SER A 94 30.23 31.18 14.26
CA SER A 94 31.46 31.67 13.64
C SER A 94 31.49 33.20 13.67
N TYR A 95 32.55 33.77 14.23
CA TYR A 95 32.76 35.21 14.29
C TYR A 95 34.11 35.59 13.69
N ILE A 96 34.24 36.84 13.27
CA ILE A 96 35.54 37.45 12.92
C ILE A 96 35.90 38.41 14.04
N LEU A 97 37.03 38.17 14.70
CA LEU A 97 37.57 39.04 15.73
C LEU A 97 38.56 40.00 15.08
N ILE A 98 38.34 41.30 15.32
CA ILE A 98 39.26 42.35 14.91
C ILE A 98 39.74 43.11 16.13
N CYS A 99 41.04 43.05 16.40
CA CYS A 99 41.69 43.86 17.44
C CYS A 99 42.41 45.03 16.80
N LYS A 100 42.05 46.27 17.18
CA LYS A 100 42.66 47.51 16.67
C LYS A 100 43.27 48.35 17.77
N LYS A 101 44.46 48.91 17.51
CA LYS A 101 45.07 49.97 18.32
C LYS A 101 45.69 51.03 17.42
N GLU A 102 45.24 52.26 17.57
CA GLU A 102 45.95 53.41 17.03
C GLU A 102 47.07 53.81 18.00
N LEU A 103 48.30 53.88 17.50
CA LEU A 103 49.48 54.29 18.24
C LEU A 103 49.59 55.82 18.21
N SER A 104 50.29 56.38 19.19
CA SER A 104 50.57 57.82 19.25
C SER A 104 51.42 58.34 18.07
N THR A 105 52.00 57.44 17.29
CA THR A 105 52.74 57.73 16.05
C THR A 105 51.84 57.94 14.83
N GLY A 106 50.53 57.65 14.94
CA GLY A 106 49.58 57.63 13.83
C GLY A 106 49.52 56.29 13.08
N ASP A 107 50.33 55.30 13.48
CA ASP A 107 50.27 53.95 12.94
C ASP A 107 49.11 53.17 13.57
N VAL A 108 48.41 52.36 12.77
CA VAL A 108 47.34 51.48 13.25
C VAL A 108 47.84 50.03 13.25
N LEU A 109 47.80 49.39 14.41
CA LEU A 109 48.04 47.96 14.56
C LEU A 109 46.71 47.21 14.55
N VAL A 110 46.59 46.24 13.64
CA VAL A 110 45.36 45.45 13.48
C VAL A 110 45.70 43.95 13.39
N ALA A 111 44.93 43.14 14.11
CA ALA A 111 44.88 41.69 13.92
C ALA A 111 43.46 41.25 13.55
N LEU A 112 43.37 40.26 12.65
CA LEU A 112 42.12 39.62 12.21
C LEU A 112 42.23 38.11 12.41
N GLN A 113 41.24 37.52 13.09
CA GLN A 113 41.16 36.08 13.31
C GLN A 113 39.72 35.60 13.13
N ILE A 114 39.52 34.48 12.42
CA ILE A 114 38.23 33.76 12.40
C ILE A 114 38.19 32.86 13.63
N LEU A 115 37.06 32.88 14.33
CA LEU A 115 36.89 32.08 15.54
C LEU A 115 35.52 31.43 15.58
N GLU A 116 35.51 30.16 15.95
CA GLU A 116 34.31 29.39 16.24
C GLU A 116 34.05 29.45 17.74
N VAL A 117 32.87 29.91 18.12
CA VAL A 117 32.41 29.95 19.50
C VAL A 117 31.35 28.88 19.65
N THR A 118 31.68 27.79 20.35
CA THR A 118 30.74 26.71 20.66
C THR A 118 30.82 26.36 22.14
N LYS A 119 29.68 25.99 22.73
CA LYS A 119 29.63 25.44 24.08
C LYS A 119 30.27 24.05 24.09
N ASP A 120 31.55 23.99 24.45
CA ASP A 120 32.23 22.71 24.64
C ASP A 120 31.65 22.04 25.90
N GLY A 121 31.43 20.73 25.89
CA GLY A 121 30.62 19.97 26.86
C GLY A 121 31.16 19.88 28.30
N THR A 122 31.90 20.90 28.76
CA THR A 122 32.44 21.05 30.11
C THR A 122 31.80 22.26 30.80
N ASP A 123 31.63 22.25 32.13
CA ASP A 123 30.91 23.27 32.90
C ASP A 123 31.54 24.69 32.88
N SER A 124 32.56 24.97 32.07
CA SER A 124 33.11 26.32 31.89
C SER A 124 32.53 27.00 30.64
N ASN A 125 31.78 28.09 30.83
CA ASN A 125 31.23 28.94 29.76
C ASN A 125 32.31 29.78 29.04
N THR A 126 33.56 29.32 28.89
CA THR A 126 34.72 30.14 28.48
C THR A 126 35.48 29.53 27.29
N VAL A 127 35.68 30.33 26.23
CA VAL A 127 36.53 30.04 25.06
C VAL A 127 37.85 30.81 25.20
N ASN A 128 38.99 30.13 25.26
CA ASN A 128 40.31 30.75 25.40
C ASN A 128 41.06 30.73 24.05
N LEU A 129 41.20 31.91 23.44
CA LEU A 129 42.05 32.18 22.29
C LEU A 129 43.47 32.38 22.83
N GLY A 130 44.47 31.73 22.25
CA GLY A 130 45.87 31.93 22.66
C GLY A 130 46.39 33.36 22.42
N THR A 131 47.69 33.51 22.19
CA THR A 131 48.27 34.81 21.82
C THR A 131 47.98 35.10 20.35
N ILE A 132 47.40 36.27 20.06
CA ILE A 132 47.08 36.74 18.70
C ILE A 132 48.29 37.51 18.16
N GLU A 133 48.85 37.09 17.03
CA GLU A 133 50.02 37.73 16.41
C GLU A 133 49.67 39.10 15.77
N ILE A 134 50.60 40.05 15.86
CA ILE A 134 50.42 41.44 15.44
C ILE A 134 51.00 41.63 14.03
N SER A 135 50.29 42.34 13.15
CA SER A 135 50.86 42.84 11.89
C SER A 135 50.53 44.33 11.68
N ALA A 136 51.42 45.07 11.01
CA ALA A 136 51.11 46.41 10.52
C ALA A 136 50.22 46.31 9.28
N GLU A 137 49.32 47.28 9.07
CA GLU A 137 48.50 47.34 7.86
C GLU A 137 49.36 47.48 6.59
N GLY A 138 48.91 46.88 5.49
CA GLY A 138 49.34 47.16 4.13
C GLY A 138 48.20 47.78 3.31
N THR A 139 48.52 48.26 2.12
CA THR A 139 47.57 48.95 1.24
C THR A 139 47.41 48.21 -0.08
N ILE A 140 46.18 48.02 -0.56
CA ILE A 140 45.88 47.62 -1.92
C ILE A 140 45.48 48.85 -2.74
N VAL A 141 46.05 49.00 -3.94
CA VAL A 141 45.65 50.01 -4.92
C VAL A 141 45.38 49.38 -6.28
N GLY A 142 44.59 50.04 -7.12
CA GLY A 142 44.33 49.61 -8.49
C GLY A 142 43.33 50.53 -9.18
N LYS A 143 42.89 50.14 -10.37
CA LYS A 143 41.78 50.79 -11.08
C LYS A 143 40.69 49.79 -11.43
N ALA A 144 39.42 50.12 -11.21
CA ALA A 144 38.29 49.41 -11.82
C ALA A 144 37.61 50.29 -12.87
N LEU A 145 37.37 49.75 -14.07
CA LEU A 145 36.86 50.49 -15.21
C LEU A 145 35.59 49.82 -15.74
N LEU A 146 34.56 50.61 -16.04
CA LEU A 146 33.35 50.14 -16.72
C LEU A 146 33.60 50.18 -18.23
N ILE A 147 33.51 49.04 -18.91
CA ILE A 147 33.75 48.97 -20.36
C ILE A 147 32.70 49.82 -21.08
N GLY A 148 33.15 50.70 -21.99
CA GLY A 148 32.29 51.56 -22.80
C GLY A 148 31.81 52.85 -22.11
N GLN A 149 32.22 53.11 -20.86
CA GLN A 149 31.85 54.34 -20.14
C GLN A 149 33.04 55.28 -19.96
N SER A 150 32.77 56.58 -19.82
CA SER A 150 33.80 57.60 -19.54
C SER A 150 33.95 57.96 -18.06
N GLU A 151 33.01 57.55 -17.21
CA GLU A 151 33.04 57.77 -15.76
C GLU A 151 33.07 56.43 -15.01
N HIS A 152 33.92 56.35 -13.98
CA HIS A 152 34.16 55.12 -13.23
C HIS A 152 33.98 55.28 -11.72
N THR A 153 33.26 56.32 -11.27
CA THR A 153 33.05 56.63 -9.85
C THR A 153 32.17 55.59 -9.14
N GLY A 154 32.56 55.23 -7.92
CA GLY A 154 31.71 54.45 -7.01
C GLY A 154 31.51 52.99 -7.42
N ILE A 155 32.50 52.39 -8.07
CA ILE A 155 32.63 50.93 -8.17
C ILE A 155 33.16 50.46 -6.82
N LYS A 156 32.52 49.46 -6.23
CA LYS A 156 32.81 49.02 -4.87
C LYS A 156 33.81 47.87 -4.89
N ILE A 157 34.88 47.99 -4.12
CA ILE A 157 35.91 46.95 -3.90
C ILE A 157 35.82 46.55 -2.44
N TYR A 158 35.60 45.28 -2.13
CA TYR A 158 35.48 44.84 -0.73
C TYR A 158 36.00 43.42 -0.50
N VAL A 159 36.38 43.13 0.75
CA VAL A 159 36.73 41.78 1.20
C VAL A 159 35.45 41.11 1.74
N PRO A 160 34.98 40.00 1.13
CA PRO A 160 33.75 39.33 1.56
C PRO A 160 33.76 38.95 3.04
N GLY A 161 32.64 39.22 3.73
CA GLY A 161 32.46 38.90 5.15
C GLY A 161 33.14 39.86 6.12
N THR A 162 33.76 40.95 5.65
CA THR A 162 34.39 41.95 6.52
C THR A 162 33.84 43.36 6.26
N SER A 163 34.16 44.30 7.15
CA SER A 163 33.85 45.72 6.99
C SER A 163 34.83 46.46 6.06
N PHE A 164 35.88 45.81 5.56
CA PHE A 164 36.89 46.43 4.71
C PHE A 164 36.38 46.61 3.27
N GLN A 165 36.24 47.87 2.86
CA GLN A 165 35.79 48.25 1.52
C GLN A 165 36.36 49.61 1.09
N ALA A 166 36.42 49.82 -0.23
CA ALA A 166 36.77 51.07 -0.87
C ALA A 166 35.86 51.32 -2.07
N ASN A 167 35.75 52.58 -2.50
CA ASN A 167 35.06 52.95 -3.72
C ASN A 167 36.06 53.63 -4.67
N THR A 168 35.87 53.43 -5.97
CA THR A 168 36.65 54.12 -6.98
C THR A 168 36.32 55.60 -7.08
N ASP A 169 37.32 56.42 -7.41
CA ASP A 169 37.15 57.79 -7.87
C ASP A 169 36.70 57.86 -9.34
N ALA A 170 36.53 59.07 -9.88
CA ALA A 170 36.10 59.29 -11.27
C ALA A 170 37.03 58.69 -12.33
N THR A 171 38.30 58.47 -12.01
CA THR A 171 39.29 57.83 -12.89
C THR A 171 39.33 56.31 -12.76
N GLY A 172 38.49 55.75 -11.89
CA GLY A 172 38.42 54.35 -11.56
C GLY A 172 39.43 53.93 -10.48
N ALA A 173 40.23 54.83 -9.92
CA ALA A 173 41.27 54.47 -8.95
C ALA A 173 40.68 54.23 -7.56
N PHE A 174 41.20 53.23 -6.84
CA PHE A 174 40.82 52.94 -5.45
C PHE A 174 42.04 52.66 -4.57
N LYS A 175 41.86 52.84 -3.26
CA LYS A 175 42.82 52.50 -2.20
C LYS A 175 42.09 51.79 -1.07
N LEU A 176 42.56 50.61 -0.66
CA LEU A 176 41.99 49.81 0.42
C LEU A 176 43.09 49.39 1.41
N ASP A 177 43.03 49.86 2.64
CA ASP A 177 43.98 49.50 3.70
C ASP A 177 43.49 48.26 4.46
N LEU A 178 44.37 47.27 4.64
CA LEU A 178 44.08 45.94 5.20
C LEU A 178 45.21 45.47 6.11
N PRO A 179 44.95 44.62 7.12
CA PRO A 179 46.01 43.92 7.84
C PRO A 179 46.89 43.10 6.89
N ALA A 180 48.11 42.77 7.30
CA ALA A 180 48.93 41.89 6.48
C ALA A 180 48.32 40.48 6.45
N GLY A 181 48.20 39.91 5.26
CA GLY A 181 47.45 38.68 5.06
C GLY A 181 47.23 38.39 3.59
N THR A 182 46.48 37.33 3.30
CA THR A 182 46.06 36.99 1.94
C THR A 182 44.54 37.04 1.87
N TYR A 183 44.00 37.80 0.93
CA TYR A 183 42.57 38.14 0.85
C TYR A 183 41.99 37.85 -0.54
N ASP A 184 40.72 37.47 -0.56
CA ASP A 184 39.91 37.51 -1.77
C ASP A 184 39.18 38.86 -1.84
N LEU A 185 39.12 39.48 -3.02
CA LEU A 185 38.46 40.77 -3.26
C LEU A 185 37.34 40.63 -4.27
N VAL A 186 36.20 41.27 -4.00
CA VAL A 186 35.11 41.41 -4.97
C VAL A 186 35.03 42.86 -5.44
N VAL A 187 34.84 43.04 -6.75
CA VAL A 187 34.65 44.34 -7.40
C VAL A 187 33.29 44.34 -8.08
N GLU A 188 32.40 45.25 -7.69
CA GLU A 188 31.00 45.27 -8.15
C GLU A 188 30.47 46.68 -8.48
N LYS A 189 29.55 46.74 -9.45
CA LYS A 189 28.73 47.89 -9.78
C LYS A 189 27.40 47.40 -10.37
N THR A 190 26.28 47.94 -9.92
CA THR A 190 24.95 47.58 -10.43
C THR A 190 24.87 47.75 -11.95
N GLY A 191 24.34 46.74 -12.65
CA GLY A 191 24.25 46.72 -14.12
C GLY A 191 25.49 46.19 -14.83
N TYR A 192 26.53 45.76 -14.08
CA TYR A 192 27.77 45.23 -14.62
C TYR A 192 28.15 43.89 -13.97
N THR A 193 28.91 43.07 -14.70
CA THR A 193 29.49 41.81 -14.20
C THR A 193 30.51 42.10 -13.11
N TYR A 194 30.34 41.50 -11.93
CA TYR A 194 31.31 41.61 -10.84
C TYR A 194 32.58 40.79 -11.13
N GLN A 195 33.71 41.17 -10.53
CA GLN A 195 34.94 40.38 -10.57
C GLN A 195 35.30 39.84 -9.18
N ASN A 196 35.87 38.64 -9.14
CA ASN A 196 36.41 38.03 -7.94
C ASN A 196 37.91 37.74 -8.12
N LEU A 197 38.72 38.35 -7.28
CA LEU A 197 40.17 38.23 -7.26
C LEU A 197 40.58 37.37 -6.07
N VAL A 198 41.24 36.25 -6.34
CA VAL A 198 41.57 35.27 -5.30
C VAL A 198 43.04 35.39 -4.90
N GLY A 199 43.30 35.36 -3.60
CA GLY A 199 44.66 35.19 -3.08
C GLY A 199 45.56 36.43 -3.14
N ILE A 200 45.00 37.63 -2.98
CA ILE A 200 45.77 38.88 -2.99
C ILE A 200 46.57 39.02 -1.69
N MET A 201 47.90 39.02 -1.82
CA MET A 201 48.82 39.14 -0.69
C MET A 201 49.06 40.61 -0.30
N VAL A 202 48.71 40.95 0.94
CA VAL A 202 48.98 42.23 1.60
C VAL A 202 50.17 42.07 2.52
N LYS A 203 51.21 42.86 2.32
CA LYS A 203 52.43 42.83 3.14
C LYS A 203 52.43 43.99 4.13
N PRO A 204 52.96 43.81 5.36
CA PRO A 204 52.95 44.86 6.37
C PRO A 204 53.69 46.12 5.87
N GLY A 205 53.06 47.29 5.98
CA GLY A 205 53.62 48.59 5.61
C GLY A 205 53.95 48.75 4.12
N ARG A 206 53.38 47.91 3.24
CA ARG A 206 53.62 47.95 1.79
C ARG A 206 52.34 48.16 1.00
N THR A 207 52.49 48.76 -0.17
CA THR A 207 51.41 48.88 -1.16
C THR A 207 51.50 47.75 -2.20
N THR A 208 50.40 47.03 -2.39
CA THR A 208 50.18 46.04 -3.45
C THR A 208 49.29 46.66 -4.52
N ASP A 209 49.82 46.88 -5.73
CA ASP A 209 49.04 47.34 -6.88
C ASP A 209 48.52 46.12 -7.66
N ILE A 210 47.19 46.04 -7.86
CA ILE A 210 46.53 44.94 -8.56
C ILE A 210 46.12 45.29 -10.00
N GLY A 211 46.55 46.44 -10.51
CA GLY A 211 46.35 46.84 -11.90
C GLY A 211 44.93 47.26 -12.24
N VAL A 212 44.53 47.04 -13.49
CA VAL A 212 43.25 47.49 -14.06
C VAL A 212 42.24 46.33 -14.14
N LEU A 213 41.03 46.56 -13.64
CA LEU A 213 39.95 45.58 -13.53
C LEU A 213 38.74 46.04 -14.38
N PRO A 214 38.52 45.48 -15.58
CA PRO A 214 37.42 45.89 -16.45
C PRO A 214 36.09 45.18 -16.13
N LEU A 215 34.98 45.91 -15.99
CA LEU A 215 33.63 45.36 -15.77
C LEU A 215 32.74 45.57 -17.01
N SER A 216 32.07 44.51 -17.47
CA SER A 216 31.18 44.50 -18.66
C SER A 216 29.71 44.67 -18.28
N VAL A 217 28.85 45.13 -19.20
CA VAL A 217 27.40 45.34 -18.99
C VAL A 217 26.67 44.00 -18.78
N SER A 218 25.63 43.97 -17.95
CA SER A 218 24.94 42.74 -17.48
C SER A 218 23.42 42.68 -17.78
N ILE A 219 22.87 43.47 -18.71
CA ILE A 219 21.43 43.45 -19.07
C ILE A 219 21.30 43.10 -20.57
N GLY A 220 20.54 42.05 -20.90
CA GLY A 220 20.24 41.66 -22.29
C GLY A 220 19.10 42.48 -22.93
N PRO A 221 18.67 42.11 -24.15
CA PRO A 221 17.67 42.86 -24.93
C PRO A 221 16.27 42.84 -24.28
N SER A 222 15.29 43.50 -24.90
CA SER A 222 13.87 43.51 -24.49
C SER A 222 12.94 43.22 -25.66
N GLY A 223 11.70 42.78 -25.38
CA GLY A 223 10.68 42.54 -26.40
C GLY A 223 9.39 41.96 -25.83
N SER A 224 8.40 41.75 -26.69
CA SER A 224 7.11 41.14 -26.35
C SER A 224 6.56 40.27 -27.47
N VAL A 225 5.63 39.38 -27.15
CA VAL A 225 4.84 38.61 -28.11
C VAL A 225 3.35 38.86 -27.88
N SER A 226 2.55 38.82 -28.94
CA SER A 226 1.09 38.70 -28.87
C SER A 226 0.55 37.71 -29.89
N ILE A 227 -0.41 36.87 -29.50
CA ILE A 227 -1.02 35.84 -30.34
C ILE A 227 -2.26 36.42 -31.03
N ASN A 228 -2.36 36.30 -32.36
CA ASN A 228 -3.48 36.81 -33.17
C ASN A 228 -3.85 38.28 -32.86
N ASN A 229 -2.85 39.11 -32.55
CA ASN A 229 -3.02 40.50 -32.08
C ASN A 229 -3.85 40.64 -30.78
N GLY A 230 -3.73 39.70 -29.86
CA GLY A 230 -4.36 39.73 -28.54
C GLY A 230 -5.78 39.17 -28.55
N ALA A 231 -6.10 38.28 -29.49
CA ALA A 231 -7.38 37.58 -29.50
C ALA A 231 -7.46 36.59 -28.32
N GLU A 232 -8.61 36.54 -27.64
CA GLU A 232 -8.83 35.63 -26.52
C GLU A 232 -9.11 34.18 -26.99
N LEU A 233 -9.63 34.01 -28.21
CA LEU A 233 -10.09 32.73 -28.77
C LEU A 233 -9.61 32.53 -30.23
N SER A 234 -9.39 31.29 -30.63
CA SER A 234 -9.10 30.86 -32.01
C SER A 234 -9.77 29.52 -32.31
N ASP A 235 -10.34 29.37 -33.51
CA ASP A 235 -10.90 28.13 -34.06
C ASP A 235 -9.90 27.33 -34.90
N SER A 236 -8.64 27.77 -34.91
CA SER A 236 -7.53 27.20 -35.67
C SER A 236 -6.36 26.85 -34.75
N GLU A 237 -5.76 25.67 -34.98
CA GLU A 237 -4.51 25.22 -34.37
C GLU A 237 -3.32 26.10 -34.73
N THR A 238 -3.41 26.79 -35.87
CA THR A 238 -2.38 27.72 -36.35
C THR A 238 -2.78 29.16 -36.04
N VAL A 239 -1.89 29.87 -35.35
CA VAL A 239 -2.02 31.28 -34.95
C VAL A 239 -0.86 32.10 -35.51
N THR A 240 -1.02 33.42 -35.59
CA THR A 240 0.07 34.34 -35.95
C THR A 240 0.58 35.04 -34.69
N LEU A 241 1.88 34.93 -34.44
CA LEU A 241 2.59 35.64 -33.37
C LEU A 241 3.07 37.00 -33.89
N SER A 242 2.63 38.08 -33.25
CA SER A 242 3.12 39.45 -33.46
C SER A 242 4.19 39.75 -32.42
N ILE A 243 5.43 40.01 -32.85
CA ILE A 243 6.60 40.09 -31.98
C ILE A 243 7.20 41.50 -32.05
N THR A 244 7.51 42.06 -30.88
CA THR A 244 8.27 43.32 -30.77
C THR A 244 9.60 43.05 -30.08
N HIS A 245 10.67 43.73 -30.49
CA HIS A 245 11.98 43.61 -29.85
C HIS A 245 12.78 44.90 -29.96
N SER A 246 13.70 45.11 -29.01
CA SER A 246 14.71 46.17 -29.05
C SER A 246 15.74 45.95 -30.17
N ALA A 247 16.40 47.03 -30.59
CA ALA A 247 17.29 47.03 -31.76
C ALA A 247 18.56 46.19 -31.60
N ASP A 248 18.96 45.89 -30.37
CA ASP A 248 20.12 45.06 -30.02
C ASP A 248 19.78 43.55 -29.96
N ALA A 249 18.50 43.17 -30.06
CA ALA A 249 18.11 41.76 -30.16
C ALA A 249 18.53 41.18 -31.52
N SER A 250 19.22 40.05 -31.49
CA SER A 250 19.74 39.37 -32.69
C SER A 250 19.12 37.99 -32.91
N LEU A 251 18.80 37.30 -31.82
CA LEU A 251 18.22 35.97 -31.79
C LEU A 251 17.00 35.94 -30.86
N MET A 252 16.11 34.97 -31.06
CA MET A 252 14.97 34.67 -30.21
C MET A 252 14.77 33.16 -30.05
N LYS A 253 14.05 32.77 -29.00
CA LYS A 253 13.44 31.44 -28.85
C LYS A 253 11.96 31.62 -28.54
N ILE A 254 11.13 30.77 -29.14
CA ILE A 254 9.68 30.73 -28.94
C ILE A 254 9.32 29.34 -28.46
N SER A 255 8.61 29.24 -27.35
CA SER A 255 8.43 28.00 -26.59
C SER A 255 7.02 27.89 -26.00
N GLU A 256 6.48 26.67 -25.88
CA GLU A 256 5.25 26.42 -25.11
C GLU A 256 5.55 26.25 -23.60
N LYS A 257 6.83 26.20 -23.21
CA LYS A 257 7.28 26.11 -21.82
C LYS A 257 8.07 27.33 -21.37
N ALA A 258 7.78 27.80 -20.16
CA ALA A 258 8.48 28.93 -19.58
C ALA A 258 10.00 28.72 -19.37
N ASP A 259 10.45 27.46 -19.32
CA ASP A 259 11.86 27.10 -19.17
C ASP A 259 12.59 26.83 -20.50
N PHE A 260 11.88 26.94 -21.63
CA PHE A 260 12.39 26.69 -22.98
C PHE A 260 13.02 25.30 -23.19
N SER A 261 12.64 24.32 -22.36
CA SER A 261 13.20 22.95 -22.41
C SER A 261 12.82 22.16 -23.67
N ASP A 262 11.77 22.58 -24.37
CA ASP A 262 11.28 22.08 -25.65
C ASP A 262 12.03 22.67 -26.86
N VAL A 263 12.88 23.68 -26.68
CA VAL A 263 13.54 24.40 -27.78
C VAL A 263 15.07 24.45 -27.62
N ALA A 264 15.75 23.64 -28.44
CA ALA A 264 17.19 23.46 -28.35
C ALA A 264 18.02 24.59 -28.99
N SER A 265 17.48 25.33 -29.97
CA SER A 265 18.25 26.28 -30.79
C SER A 265 17.61 27.66 -30.85
N TRP A 266 18.45 28.68 -30.83
CA TRP A 266 18.08 30.07 -31.11
C TRP A 266 17.81 30.27 -32.61
N GLU A 267 16.86 31.14 -32.94
CA GLU A 267 16.56 31.55 -34.32
C GLU A 267 16.66 33.07 -34.49
N PRO A 268 16.85 33.61 -35.71
CA PRO A 268 16.86 35.06 -35.93
C PRO A 268 15.55 35.72 -35.50
N VAL A 269 15.64 36.94 -34.95
CA VAL A 269 14.44 37.73 -34.59
C VAL A 269 13.56 37.99 -35.82
N ALA A 270 12.24 37.93 -35.62
CA ALA A 270 11.22 38.25 -36.61
C ALA A 270 10.10 39.08 -35.98
N GLU A 271 9.44 39.93 -36.76
CA GLU A 271 8.31 40.76 -36.30
C GLU A 271 6.97 40.00 -36.34
N ALA A 272 6.87 38.95 -37.14
CA ALA A 272 5.70 38.09 -37.23
C ALA A 272 6.09 36.64 -37.58
N LYS A 273 5.38 35.67 -37.00
CA LYS A 273 5.60 34.23 -37.28
C LYS A 273 4.33 33.42 -37.05
N ASP A 274 4.02 32.50 -37.97
CA ASP A 274 2.94 31.53 -37.75
C ASP A 274 3.43 30.40 -36.82
N TYR A 275 2.55 29.99 -35.91
CA TYR A 275 2.80 28.95 -34.91
C TYR A 275 1.63 27.99 -34.84
N THR A 276 1.90 26.68 -34.87
CA THR A 276 0.87 25.63 -34.84
C THR A 276 0.99 24.83 -33.54
N PHE A 277 -0.06 24.83 -32.73
CA PHE A 277 -0.14 24.04 -31.51
C PHE A 277 -0.58 22.60 -31.80
N ALA A 278 -0.17 21.66 -30.95
CA ALA A 278 -0.46 20.23 -31.14
C ALA A 278 -1.87 19.80 -30.69
N SER A 279 -2.58 20.61 -29.91
CA SER A 279 -3.92 20.32 -29.40
C SER A 279 -4.66 21.62 -29.06
N GLY A 280 -5.95 21.54 -28.76
CA GLY A 280 -6.75 22.68 -28.31
C GLY A 280 -6.59 23.02 -26.83
N GLY A 281 -7.47 23.89 -26.34
CA GLY A 281 -7.52 24.45 -25.00
C GLY A 281 -6.64 25.69 -24.79
N LEU A 282 -6.45 26.08 -23.52
CA LEU A 282 -5.63 27.23 -23.15
C LEU A 282 -4.15 26.98 -23.48
N LYS A 283 -3.60 27.80 -24.38
CA LYS A 283 -2.20 27.77 -24.79
C LYS A 283 -1.48 29.04 -24.39
N THR A 284 -0.23 28.90 -24.00
CA THR A 284 0.67 30.01 -23.68
C THR A 284 1.95 29.86 -24.47
N ILE A 285 2.38 30.95 -25.11
CA ILE A 285 3.68 31.03 -25.77
C ILE A 285 4.57 31.94 -24.96
N TYR A 286 5.81 31.49 -24.74
CA TYR A 286 6.89 32.22 -24.12
C TYR A 286 7.92 32.59 -25.18
N ILE A 287 8.41 33.82 -25.13
CA ILE A 287 9.50 34.32 -25.98
C ILE A 287 10.62 34.90 -25.13
N ILE A 288 11.86 34.65 -25.54
CA ILE A 288 13.07 35.25 -24.98
C ILE A 288 14.00 35.66 -26.13
N PHE A 289 14.80 36.70 -25.93
CA PHE A 289 15.69 37.28 -26.93
C PHE A 289 17.14 37.24 -26.47
N GLU A 290 18.08 37.19 -27.41
CA GLU A 290 19.53 37.23 -27.16
C GLU A 290 20.20 38.24 -28.11
N ASN A 291 21.14 39.02 -27.58
CA ASN A 291 21.93 39.97 -28.37
C ASN A 291 23.25 39.32 -28.86
N ALA A 292 24.03 40.06 -29.66
CA ALA A 292 25.27 39.55 -30.24
C ALA A 292 26.35 39.15 -29.20
N ASP A 293 26.22 39.63 -27.96
CA ASP A 293 27.14 39.35 -26.85
C ASP A 293 26.70 38.14 -26.00
N GLY A 294 25.59 37.49 -26.35
CA GLY A 294 25.05 36.33 -25.64
C GLY A 294 24.29 36.67 -24.35
N LEU A 295 23.80 37.92 -24.21
CA LEU A 295 22.97 38.31 -23.08
C LEU A 295 21.48 38.12 -23.42
N GLU A 296 20.73 37.50 -22.51
CA GLU A 296 19.32 37.17 -22.67
C GLU A 296 18.38 38.25 -22.09
N SER A 297 17.19 38.39 -22.68
CA SER A 297 16.11 39.26 -22.20
C SER A 297 15.35 38.68 -21.01
N GLY A 298 14.45 39.48 -20.41
CA GLY A 298 13.34 38.92 -19.66
C GLY A 298 12.39 38.10 -20.57
N ILE A 299 11.68 37.13 -19.99
CA ILE A 299 10.69 36.32 -20.71
C ILE A 299 9.41 37.15 -20.89
N SER A 300 8.89 37.19 -22.11
CA SER A 300 7.54 37.69 -22.42
C SER A 300 6.64 36.53 -22.81
N SER A 301 5.34 36.65 -22.57
CA SER A 301 4.37 35.63 -22.94
C SER A 301 3.03 36.22 -23.30
N ASP A 302 2.28 35.49 -24.11
CA ASP A 302 0.85 35.74 -24.36
C ASP A 302 0.11 34.39 -24.38
N SER A 303 -1.20 34.42 -24.17
CA SER A 303 -2.05 33.22 -24.13
C SER A 303 -3.28 33.35 -25.01
N ILE A 304 -3.73 32.23 -25.56
CA ILE A 304 -4.93 32.13 -26.36
C ILE A 304 -5.68 30.84 -26.00
N ASN A 305 -7.00 30.85 -26.03
CA ASN A 305 -7.78 29.62 -25.92
C ASN A 305 -8.12 29.09 -27.32
N LEU A 306 -7.65 27.89 -27.63
CA LEU A 306 -7.92 27.22 -28.91
C LEU A 306 -9.15 26.35 -28.77
N ASN A 307 -10.26 26.75 -29.40
CA ASN A 307 -11.48 25.97 -29.46
C ASN A 307 -11.59 25.29 -30.83
N ILE A 308 -10.95 24.12 -30.95
CA ILE A 308 -10.75 23.38 -32.19
C ILE A 308 -11.46 22.02 -32.20
N ASP A 309 -11.86 21.49 -31.04
CA ASP A 309 -12.58 20.24 -30.92
C ASP A 309 -14.08 20.53 -30.76
N ALA A 310 -14.93 19.57 -31.15
CA ALA A 310 -16.35 19.70 -30.88
C ALA A 310 -16.63 19.35 -29.41
N PRO A 311 -17.67 19.92 -28.79
CA PRO A 311 -18.16 19.42 -27.51
C PRO A 311 -18.57 17.95 -27.67
N ILE A 312 -18.60 17.20 -26.58
CA ILE A 312 -19.03 15.80 -26.53
C ILE A 312 -20.35 15.74 -25.79
N ALA A 313 -21.44 15.48 -26.51
CA ALA A 313 -22.78 15.40 -25.93
C ALA A 313 -22.94 14.10 -25.12
N ALA A 314 -23.48 14.19 -23.90
CA ALA A 314 -23.67 13.03 -23.03
C ALA A 314 -24.87 12.16 -23.48
N THR A 315 -24.69 10.84 -23.47
CA THR A 315 -25.79 9.87 -23.59
C THR A 315 -26.36 9.55 -22.20
N LEU A 316 -27.66 9.23 -22.12
CA LEU A 316 -28.31 8.87 -20.86
C LEU A 316 -29.44 7.85 -21.09
N LEU A 317 -29.60 6.96 -20.12
CA LEU A 317 -30.76 6.06 -19.99
C LEU A 317 -31.70 6.61 -18.91
N VAL A 318 -32.97 6.82 -19.24
CA VAL A 318 -33.97 7.41 -18.34
C VAL A 318 -35.14 6.46 -18.13
N ASN A 319 -35.52 6.22 -16.88
CA ASN A 319 -36.73 5.49 -16.53
C ASN A 319 -37.87 6.49 -16.25
N ALA A 320 -39.01 6.33 -16.94
CA ALA A 320 -40.18 7.19 -16.79
C ALA A 320 -41.40 6.36 -16.37
N PRO A 321 -42.15 6.73 -15.32
CA PRO A 321 -43.43 6.09 -15.04
C PRO A 321 -44.46 6.42 -16.12
N GLN A 322 -45.29 5.45 -16.50
CA GLN A 322 -46.39 5.64 -17.44
C GLN A 322 -47.27 6.82 -17.00
N ASN A 323 -47.68 7.65 -17.95
CA ASN A 323 -48.52 8.84 -17.75
C ASN A 323 -47.93 9.93 -16.84
N THR A 324 -46.67 9.81 -16.39
CA THR A 324 -46.03 10.76 -15.48
C THR A 324 -44.85 11.46 -16.15
N PRO A 325 -44.80 12.80 -16.19
CA PRO A 325 -43.64 13.52 -16.71
C PRO A 325 -42.37 13.31 -15.89
N VAL A 326 -41.21 13.25 -16.54
CA VAL A 326 -39.88 13.12 -15.92
C VAL A 326 -38.94 14.22 -16.40
N SER A 327 -38.11 14.75 -15.50
CA SER A 327 -37.07 15.73 -15.84
C SER A 327 -35.77 15.04 -16.23
N ILE A 328 -35.16 15.48 -17.32
CA ILE A 328 -33.94 14.94 -17.92
C ILE A 328 -32.95 16.10 -18.07
N THR A 329 -31.73 15.94 -17.54
CA THR A 329 -30.66 16.91 -17.70
C THR A 329 -29.83 16.57 -18.93
N LEU A 330 -29.78 17.48 -19.90
CA LEU A 330 -28.88 17.43 -21.04
C LEU A 330 -27.57 18.14 -20.66
N SER A 331 -26.44 17.55 -21.02
CA SER A 331 -25.10 18.06 -20.66
C SER A 331 -24.08 17.67 -21.73
N ALA A 332 -23.04 18.47 -21.87
CA ALA A 332 -21.90 18.13 -22.72
C ALA A 332 -20.58 18.42 -21.98
N THR A 333 -19.50 17.88 -22.49
CA THR A 333 -18.13 18.18 -22.02
C THR A 333 -17.27 18.53 -23.21
N ASP A 334 -16.36 19.49 -23.07
CA ASP A 334 -15.53 19.93 -24.18
C ASP A 334 -14.04 19.64 -23.92
N PRO A 335 -13.31 19.00 -24.84
CA PRO A 335 -11.87 18.78 -24.73
C PRO A 335 -11.05 20.07 -24.55
N ASP A 336 -11.54 21.20 -25.06
CA ASP A 336 -10.88 22.51 -25.01
C ASP A 336 -11.24 23.31 -23.74
N GLY A 337 -12.08 22.74 -22.88
CA GLY A 337 -12.46 23.34 -21.59
C GLY A 337 -13.54 24.41 -21.71
N VAL A 338 -14.28 24.47 -22.82
CA VAL A 338 -15.54 25.23 -22.89
C VAL A 338 -16.55 24.62 -21.93
N THR A 339 -17.23 25.46 -21.14
CA THR A 339 -18.18 25.00 -20.13
C THR A 339 -19.63 25.41 -20.39
N ASP A 340 -19.89 26.34 -21.32
CA ASP A 340 -21.24 26.81 -21.64
C ASP A 340 -21.61 26.44 -23.07
N PHE A 341 -22.73 25.71 -23.24
CA PHE A 341 -23.19 25.17 -24.52
C PHE A 341 -24.61 25.60 -24.85
N ASN A 342 -24.89 25.74 -26.15
CA ASN A 342 -26.24 25.85 -26.69
C ASN A 342 -26.78 24.44 -26.99
N PHE A 343 -27.93 24.11 -26.40
CA PHE A 343 -28.58 22.82 -26.62
C PHE A 343 -29.79 22.95 -27.56
N SER A 344 -30.01 21.96 -28.42
CA SER A 344 -31.19 21.90 -29.28
C SER A 344 -31.65 20.46 -29.52
N ILE A 345 -32.93 20.27 -29.84
CA ILE A 345 -33.48 18.95 -30.18
C ILE A 345 -33.37 18.73 -31.69
N ILE A 346 -32.71 17.65 -32.10
CA ILE A 346 -32.56 17.24 -33.50
C ILE A 346 -33.70 16.33 -33.93
N SER A 347 -34.01 15.32 -33.11
CA SER A 347 -35.11 14.38 -33.35
C SER A 347 -35.94 14.25 -32.08
N PRO A 348 -37.22 14.66 -32.07
CA PRO A 348 -38.08 14.52 -30.90
C PRO A 348 -38.45 13.04 -30.65
N PRO A 349 -38.94 12.72 -29.44
CA PRO A 349 -39.46 11.39 -29.13
C PRO A 349 -40.72 11.08 -29.94
N VAL A 350 -40.95 9.79 -30.22
CA VAL A 350 -42.12 9.32 -31.00
C VAL A 350 -43.33 9.08 -30.10
N ASN A 351 -43.08 8.60 -28.88
CA ASN A 351 -44.10 8.15 -27.93
C ASN A 351 -44.24 9.07 -26.72
N GLY A 352 -43.80 10.32 -26.85
CA GLY A 352 -43.99 11.38 -25.86
C GLY A 352 -43.68 12.76 -26.40
N ALA A 353 -43.62 13.75 -25.52
CA ALA A 353 -43.33 15.15 -25.85
C ALA A 353 -42.29 15.73 -24.89
N LEU A 354 -41.46 16.66 -25.38
CA LEU A 354 -40.46 17.39 -24.59
C LEU A 354 -40.90 18.83 -24.32
N SER A 355 -40.48 19.37 -23.17
CA SER A 355 -40.54 20.81 -22.91
C SER A 355 -39.59 21.59 -23.82
N VAL A 356 -39.86 22.89 -23.99
CA VAL A 356 -39.01 23.80 -24.76
C VAL A 356 -37.64 23.96 -24.08
N ILE A 357 -36.57 23.99 -24.89
CA ILE A 357 -35.21 24.32 -24.46
C ILE A 357 -35.02 25.84 -24.51
N PRO A 358 -34.55 26.49 -23.43
CA PRO A 358 -34.11 27.89 -23.44
C PRO A 358 -33.00 28.15 -24.47
N ASN A 359 -33.12 29.23 -25.24
CA ASN A 359 -32.11 29.63 -26.23
C ASN A 359 -31.01 30.49 -25.58
N GLU A 360 -30.19 29.86 -24.75
CA GLU A 360 -29.08 30.48 -24.01
C GLU A 360 -27.95 29.46 -23.76
N SER A 361 -26.70 29.90 -23.83
CA SER A 361 -25.53 29.08 -23.51
C SER A 361 -25.46 28.78 -22.01
N ARG A 362 -25.36 27.49 -21.65
CA ARG A 362 -25.29 27.02 -20.25
C ARG A 362 -24.49 25.73 -20.15
N GLU A 363 -23.99 25.42 -18.97
CA GLU A 363 -23.34 24.14 -18.65
C GLU A 363 -24.25 22.93 -18.84
N SER A 364 -25.54 23.06 -18.52
CA SER A 364 -26.55 22.03 -18.75
C SER A 364 -27.96 22.62 -18.85
N VAL A 365 -28.89 21.83 -19.40
CA VAL A 365 -30.30 22.21 -19.50
C VAL A 365 -31.22 21.07 -19.09
N VAL A 366 -32.29 21.38 -18.37
CA VAL A 366 -33.30 20.39 -17.97
C VAL A 366 -34.48 20.45 -18.93
N VAL A 367 -34.82 19.32 -19.54
CA VAL A 367 -36.04 19.12 -20.32
C VAL A 367 -36.99 18.16 -19.61
N THR A 368 -38.29 18.40 -19.70
CA THR A 368 -39.31 17.49 -19.17
C THR A 368 -39.85 16.63 -20.30
N TYR A 369 -39.66 15.31 -20.21
CA TYR A 369 -40.30 14.32 -21.07
C TYR A 369 -41.64 13.91 -20.50
N THR A 370 -42.69 13.95 -21.31
CA THR A 370 -44.05 13.51 -20.97
C THR A 370 -44.45 12.36 -21.90
N PRO A 371 -44.60 11.11 -21.40
CA PRO A 371 -45.08 10.00 -22.22
C PRO A 371 -46.49 10.26 -22.77
N ASN A 372 -46.78 9.73 -23.97
CA ASN A 372 -48.15 9.68 -24.49
C ASN A 372 -49.05 8.86 -23.54
N ALA A 373 -50.31 9.25 -23.43
CA ALA A 373 -51.26 8.58 -22.53
C ALA A 373 -51.35 7.07 -22.84
N GLY A 374 -51.14 6.24 -21.82
CA GLY A 374 -51.17 4.78 -21.92
C GLY A 374 -49.93 4.13 -22.53
N PHE A 375 -48.94 4.90 -23.01
CA PHE A 375 -47.73 4.32 -23.60
C PHE A 375 -46.81 3.69 -22.55
N TYR A 376 -46.35 2.47 -22.81
CA TYR A 376 -45.26 1.80 -22.12
C TYR A 376 -44.34 1.17 -23.17
N GLY A 377 -43.05 1.04 -22.85
CA GLY A 377 -42.03 0.58 -23.80
C GLY A 377 -40.86 1.55 -23.92
N TYR A 378 -40.11 1.43 -25.02
CA TYR A 378 -38.94 2.26 -25.28
C TYR A 378 -39.27 3.47 -26.15
N ASP A 379 -38.71 4.61 -25.80
CA ASP A 379 -38.71 5.84 -26.60
C ASP A 379 -37.30 6.44 -26.61
N SER A 380 -37.04 7.40 -27.49
CA SER A 380 -35.73 8.05 -27.54
C SER A 380 -35.82 9.40 -28.24
N PHE A 381 -34.90 10.30 -27.91
CA PHE A 381 -34.73 11.54 -28.68
C PHE A 381 -33.26 11.88 -28.85
N THR A 382 -32.94 12.64 -29.88
CA THR A 382 -31.58 13.09 -30.17
C THR A 382 -31.50 14.59 -29.91
N TYR A 383 -30.48 15.01 -29.16
CA TYR A 383 -30.17 16.41 -28.95
C TYR A 383 -28.76 16.73 -29.43
N MET A 384 -28.49 18.01 -29.64
CA MET A 384 -27.20 18.55 -30.05
C MET A 384 -26.73 19.55 -29.00
N ALA A 385 -25.44 19.51 -28.70
CA ALA A 385 -24.73 20.51 -27.92
C ALA A 385 -23.74 21.25 -28.83
N SER A 386 -23.70 22.57 -28.73
CA SER A 386 -22.78 23.42 -29.49
C SER A 386 -22.12 24.45 -28.58
N ASP A 387 -20.83 24.66 -28.74
CA ASP A 387 -20.05 25.72 -28.09
C ASP A 387 -20.09 27.06 -28.87
N GLY A 388 -20.83 27.13 -29.98
CA GLY A 388 -20.93 28.27 -30.88
C GLY A 388 -19.99 28.25 -32.09
N LEU A 389 -19.04 27.31 -32.14
CA LEU A 389 -18.12 27.09 -33.27
C LEU A 389 -18.32 25.70 -33.89
N LYS A 390 -18.45 24.67 -33.05
CA LYS A 390 -18.63 23.27 -33.40
C LYS A 390 -19.80 22.67 -32.63
N GLU A 391 -20.18 21.46 -33.01
CA GLU A 391 -21.37 20.79 -32.49
C GLU A 391 -21.21 19.26 -32.50
N ASP A 392 -21.86 18.60 -31.54
CA ASP A 392 -21.99 17.15 -31.43
C ASP A 392 -23.39 16.78 -30.96
N SER A 393 -23.80 15.53 -31.23
CA SER A 393 -25.14 15.05 -30.93
C SER A 393 -25.13 13.71 -30.21
N ALA A 394 -26.06 13.53 -29.28
CA ALA A 394 -26.23 12.29 -28.52
C ALA A 394 -27.71 11.87 -28.41
N ILE A 395 -27.91 10.57 -28.21
CA ILE A 395 -29.22 9.96 -28.02
C ILE A 395 -29.50 9.81 -26.52
N ILE A 396 -30.71 10.21 -26.11
CA ILE A 396 -31.30 9.88 -24.82
C ILE A 396 -32.28 8.73 -25.03
N GLU A 397 -32.05 7.60 -24.37
CA GLU A 397 -32.96 6.45 -24.41
C GLU A 397 -33.87 6.46 -23.18
N ILE A 398 -35.16 6.21 -23.38
CA ILE A 398 -36.19 6.31 -22.36
C ILE A 398 -36.94 4.98 -22.25
N SER A 399 -37.01 4.45 -21.04
CA SER A 399 -37.79 3.27 -20.68
C SER A 399 -39.04 3.70 -19.92
N VAL A 400 -40.20 3.66 -20.58
CA VAL A 400 -41.51 4.00 -19.99
C VAL A 400 -42.14 2.76 -19.37
N MET A 401 -42.29 2.75 -18.05
CA MET A 401 -42.76 1.59 -17.27
C MET A 401 -44.22 1.74 -16.85
N ALA A 402 -45.05 0.75 -17.14
CA ALA A 402 -46.39 0.63 -16.57
C ALA A 402 -46.36 -0.23 -15.31
N THR A 403 -47.31 0.00 -14.39
CA THR A 403 -47.56 -0.88 -13.24
C THR A 403 -48.47 -2.02 -13.69
N TRP A 404 -47.99 -3.24 -13.51
CA TRP A 404 -48.68 -4.49 -13.78
C TRP A 404 -49.06 -5.15 -12.46
N TYR A 405 -50.19 -5.84 -12.43
CA TYR A 405 -50.74 -6.54 -11.27
C TYR A 405 -50.61 -8.03 -11.53
N GLU A 406 -50.12 -8.78 -10.55
CA GLU A 406 -50.02 -10.23 -10.66
C GLU A 406 -51.45 -10.82 -10.71
N ASP A 407 -51.66 -11.70 -11.68
CA ASP A 407 -52.85 -12.49 -11.96
C ASP A 407 -52.33 -13.74 -12.72
N LYS A 408 -51.84 -14.68 -11.92
CA LYS A 408 -50.99 -15.80 -12.35
C LYS A 408 -51.83 -16.95 -12.89
N ASP A 409 -53.01 -17.16 -12.34
CA ASP A 409 -53.94 -18.19 -12.79
C ASP A 409 -55.01 -17.68 -13.77
N GLY A 410 -55.13 -16.36 -13.94
CA GLY A 410 -55.97 -15.74 -14.95
C GLY A 410 -57.45 -15.69 -14.57
N ASP A 411 -57.79 -15.79 -13.28
CA ASP A 411 -59.17 -15.71 -12.81
C ASP A 411 -59.68 -14.26 -12.68
N GLY A 412 -58.78 -13.28 -12.79
CA GLY A 412 -59.08 -11.85 -12.79
C GLY A 412 -59.08 -11.20 -11.41
N TYR A 413 -58.69 -11.91 -10.36
CA TYR A 413 -58.32 -11.35 -9.06
C TYR A 413 -56.80 -11.17 -9.00
N THR A 414 -56.33 -10.32 -8.08
CA THR A 414 -54.89 -10.04 -7.96
C THR A 414 -54.41 -10.39 -6.57
N SER A 415 -53.23 -10.98 -6.44
CA SER A 415 -52.54 -11.15 -5.14
C SER A 415 -52.17 -9.83 -4.45
N GLY A 416 -52.35 -8.69 -5.13
CA GLY A 416 -51.93 -7.37 -4.64
C GLY A 416 -50.45 -7.08 -4.89
N LEU A 417 -49.70 -8.01 -5.49
CA LEU A 417 -48.35 -7.76 -5.97
C LEU A 417 -48.39 -6.91 -7.25
N THR A 418 -47.43 -5.99 -7.35
CA THR A 418 -47.27 -5.14 -8.52
C THR A 418 -45.83 -5.11 -9.01
N LEU A 419 -45.65 -5.09 -10.33
CA LEU A 419 -44.36 -4.93 -10.99
C LEU A 419 -44.40 -3.74 -11.94
N THR A 420 -43.31 -2.99 -12.03
CA THR A 420 -43.15 -1.96 -13.06
C THR A 420 -42.27 -2.48 -14.18
N SER A 421 -42.79 -2.51 -15.40
CA SER A 421 -42.08 -3.05 -16.57
C SER A 421 -42.43 -2.28 -17.84
N THR A 422 -41.50 -2.27 -18.80
CA THR A 422 -41.65 -1.70 -20.15
C THR A 422 -42.39 -2.63 -21.10
N SER A 423 -42.66 -3.86 -20.70
CA SER A 423 -43.45 -4.85 -21.46
C SER A 423 -44.24 -5.75 -20.51
N PRO A 424 -45.32 -6.41 -20.96
CA PRO A 424 -46.13 -7.28 -20.11
C PRO A 424 -45.28 -8.41 -19.52
N PRO A 425 -45.09 -8.46 -18.19
CA PRO A 425 -44.49 -9.63 -17.54
C PRO A 425 -45.44 -10.84 -17.64
N GLY A 426 -44.90 -12.05 -17.75
CA GLY A 426 -45.73 -13.26 -17.75
C GLY A 426 -46.44 -13.43 -16.41
N GLY A 427 -47.75 -13.70 -16.44
CA GLY A 427 -48.60 -13.82 -15.23
C GLY A 427 -48.99 -12.48 -14.61
N TYR A 428 -48.84 -11.37 -15.34
CA TYR A 428 -49.25 -10.05 -14.88
C TYR A 428 -50.14 -9.36 -15.91
N VAL A 429 -51.14 -8.63 -15.42
CA VAL A 429 -52.13 -7.92 -16.23
C VAL A 429 -52.19 -6.43 -15.87
N LEU A 430 -52.76 -5.61 -16.74
CA LEU A 430 -53.07 -4.21 -16.39
C LEU A 430 -54.29 -4.18 -15.46
N SER A 431 -54.39 -3.17 -14.59
CA SER A 431 -55.55 -2.98 -13.71
C SER A 431 -56.90 -2.95 -14.43
N THR A 432 -56.91 -2.60 -15.72
CA THR A 432 -58.11 -2.63 -16.58
C THR A 432 -58.62 -4.05 -16.89
N SER A 433 -57.85 -5.08 -16.58
CA SER A 433 -58.16 -6.49 -16.87
C SER A 433 -58.63 -7.27 -15.64
N LEU A 434 -58.54 -6.69 -14.45
CA LEU A 434 -58.97 -7.30 -13.19
C LEU A 434 -60.47 -7.07 -12.95
N VAL A 435 -61.16 -8.06 -12.36
CA VAL A 435 -62.58 -7.99 -11.95
C VAL A 435 -62.75 -6.99 -10.81
N ASN A 436 -61.82 -7.00 -9.85
CA ASN A 436 -61.81 -6.08 -8.73
C ASN A 436 -60.38 -5.82 -8.23
N THR A 437 -59.94 -4.56 -8.21
CA THR A 437 -58.59 -4.18 -7.73
C THR A 437 -58.50 -4.05 -6.20
N THR A 438 -59.58 -4.33 -5.46
CA THR A 438 -59.67 -4.19 -4.00
C THR A 438 -59.98 -5.49 -3.26
N SER A 439 -60.49 -6.51 -3.96
CA SER A 439 -60.66 -7.86 -3.43
C SER A 439 -59.41 -8.65 -3.83
N VAL A 440 -58.57 -8.94 -2.84
CA VAL A 440 -57.29 -9.61 -3.05
C VAL A 440 -57.54 -11.10 -3.14
N ASP A 441 -56.95 -11.72 -4.14
CA ASP A 441 -56.92 -13.16 -4.30
C ASP A 441 -56.12 -13.79 -3.15
N CYS A 442 -56.74 -14.71 -2.43
CA CYS A 442 -56.06 -15.44 -1.36
C CYS A 442 -55.13 -16.54 -1.92
N ASN A 443 -55.28 -16.95 -3.18
CA ASN A 443 -54.38 -17.89 -3.85
C ASN A 443 -54.27 -17.67 -5.38
N ASP A 444 -53.38 -16.76 -5.74
CA ASP A 444 -52.99 -16.37 -7.10
C ASP A 444 -52.13 -17.43 -7.82
N LEU A 445 -52.45 -18.70 -7.63
CA LEU A 445 -51.87 -19.86 -8.31
C LEU A 445 -52.95 -20.89 -8.67
N SER A 446 -54.18 -20.68 -8.23
CA SER A 446 -55.28 -21.61 -8.38
C SER A 446 -56.56 -20.85 -8.72
N PRO A 447 -57.08 -21.00 -9.95
CA PRO A 447 -58.29 -20.29 -10.37
C PRO A 447 -59.56 -20.84 -9.68
N PHE A 448 -59.40 -21.77 -8.73
CA PHE A 448 -60.44 -22.41 -7.93
C PHE A 448 -60.43 -21.95 -6.47
N ILE A 449 -59.55 -21.03 -6.10
CA ILE A 449 -59.45 -20.48 -4.74
C ILE A 449 -59.48 -18.96 -4.90
N ASN A 450 -60.69 -18.41 -4.82
CA ASN A 450 -60.92 -17.00 -5.03
C ASN A 450 -62.20 -16.59 -4.30
N PRO A 451 -62.45 -15.28 -4.13
CA PRO A 451 -63.58 -14.78 -3.32
C PRO A 451 -65.00 -15.24 -3.72
N GLU A 452 -65.19 -16.03 -4.78
CA GLU A 452 -66.49 -16.54 -5.24
C GLU A 452 -66.61 -18.09 -5.29
N GLU A 453 -65.65 -18.85 -4.75
CA GLU A 453 -65.63 -20.34 -4.80
C GLU A 453 -66.39 -21.04 -3.64
N VAL A 454 -66.34 -22.38 -3.54
CA VAL A 454 -67.07 -23.19 -2.51
C VAL A 454 -66.12 -24.07 -1.69
N GLU A 455 -66.31 -24.10 -0.37
CA GLU A 455 -65.53 -24.88 0.62
C GLU A 455 -65.59 -26.41 0.43
N ILE A 456 -64.42 -27.06 0.56
CA ILE A 456 -64.25 -28.51 0.64
C ILE A 456 -63.30 -28.83 1.81
N CYS A 457 -63.21 -30.09 2.25
CA CYS A 457 -62.24 -30.46 3.29
C CYS A 457 -60.84 -30.48 2.68
N ASP A 458 -60.23 -29.33 2.53
CA ASP A 458 -58.88 -29.14 1.98
C ASP A 458 -58.11 -28.02 2.69
N GLY A 459 -58.61 -27.57 3.84
CA GLY A 459 -57.99 -26.61 4.74
C GLY A 459 -57.65 -25.29 4.09
N VAL A 460 -58.22 -25.07 2.92
CA VAL A 460 -58.09 -23.85 2.19
C VAL A 460 -59.44 -23.17 2.30
N ASP A 461 -59.34 -21.90 2.66
CA ASP A 461 -60.42 -20.95 2.51
C ASP A 461 -60.62 -20.73 1.01
N ASN A 462 -61.32 -21.65 0.37
CA ASN A 462 -61.50 -21.68 -1.07
C ASN A 462 -62.26 -20.46 -1.54
N ASP A 463 -63.18 -19.97 -0.71
CA ASP A 463 -64.02 -18.80 -1.00
C ASP A 463 -63.46 -17.47 -0.45
N CYS A 464 -62.23 -17.47 0.07
CA CYS A 464 -61.55 -16.35 0.71
C CYS A 464 -62.42 -15.60 1.75
N SER A 465 -63.36 -16.28 2.42
CA SER A 465 -64.27 -15.70 3.43
C SER A 465 -63.64 -15.54 4.81
N GLY A 466 -62.50 -16.17 5.05
CA GLY A 466 -61.78 -16.25 6.31
C GLY A 466 -62.23 -17.38 7.21
N GLY A 467 -63.19 -18.21 6.77
CA GLY A 467 -63.48 -19.54 7.33
C GLY A 467 -62.59 -20.58 6.66
N ILE A 468 -62.22 -21.63 7.37
CA ILE A 468 -61.48 -22.76 6.78
C ILE A 468 -62.35 -23.99 7.02
N ASP A 469 -62.69 -24.71 5.95
CA ASP A 469 -63.35 -26.02 6.00
C ASP A 469 -64.69 -25.99 6.74
N ASP A 470 -65.41 -24.87 6.68
CA ASP A 470 -66.69 -24.75 7.35
C ASP A 470 -67.84 -25.36 6.52
N GLY A 471 -68.71 -26.12 7.19
CA GLY A 471 -69.92 -26.70 6.57
C GLY A 471 -69.82 -28.11 5.97
N LEU A 472 -68.85 -28.95 6.38
CA LEU A 472 -68.52 -30.26 5.76
C LEU A 472 -69.20 -31.54 6.36
N VAL A 473 -69.08 -32.72 5.70
CA VAL A 473 -69.68 -34.05 6.09
C VAL A 473 -68.69 -35.27 5.97
N PRO A 474 -68.38 -36.07 7.04
CA PRO A 474 -67.26 -37.06 7.11
C PRO A 474 -67.41 -38.49 6.52
N PRO A 475 -66.33 -39.10 5.94
CA PRO A 475 -66.20 -40.50 5.49
C PRO A 475 -65.62 -41.50 6.54
N LEU A 476 -65.50 -42.80 6.19
CA LEU A 476 -64.94 -43.90 7.05
C LEU A 476 -63.40 -43.96 7.06
N ALA A 477 -62.81 -44.44 8.15
CA ALA A 477 -61.37 -44.61 8.42
C ALA A 477 -60.73 -45.82 7.69
N GLU A 478 -59.44 -45.75 7.41
CA GLU A 478 -58.64 -46.71 6.63
C GLU A 478 -58.27 -47.96 7.40
N GLU A 479 -57.77 -47.82 8.64
CA GLU A 479 -57.24 -48.96 9.39
C GLU A 479 -58.32 -49.71 10.15
N GLN A 480 -58.41 -50.99 9.82
CA GLN A 480 -59.46 -51.88 10.32
C GLN A 480 -58.87 -53.18 10.91
N LEU A 481 -57.54 -53.26 11.02
CA LEU A 481 -56.82 -54.38 11.64
C LEU A 481 -56.70 -54.18 13.16
N GLY A 482 -56.38 -55.26 13.88
CA GLY A 482 -56.13 -55.22 15.31
C GLY A 482 -57.24 -54.54 16.12
N VAL A 483 -56.87 -53.51 16.88
CA VAL A 483 -57.74 -52.82 17.85
C VAL A 483 -58.55 -51.65 17.25
N CYS A 484 -58.47 -51.38 15.93
CA CYS A 484 -58.98 -50.14 15.30
C CYS A 484 -60.20 -50.26 14.38
N SER A 485 -60.80 -51.45 14.30
CA SER A 485 -62.02 -51.68 13.51
C SER A 485 -63.21 -50.78 13.91
N GLY A 486 -63.71 -49.93 12.99
CA GLY A 486 -65.00 -49.20 13.09
C GLY A 486 -64.94 -47.66 13.15
N ALA A 487 -63.79 -47.03 12.91
CA ALA A 487 -63.60 -45.59 13.05
C ALA A 487 -64.05 -44.75 11.81
N THR A 488 -64.34 -43.44 11.99
CA THR A 488 -64.69 -42.48 10.91
C THR A 488 -63.72 -41.31 10.89
N LYS A 489 -63.44 -40.77 9.70
CA LYS A 489 -62.48 -39.69 9.51
C LYS A 489 -62.93 -38.36 10.07
N LEU A 490 -61.98 -37.54 10.49
CA LEU A 490 -62.18 -36.16 10.91
C LEU A 490 -61.80 -35.22 9.76
N CYS A 491 -62.53 -34.13 9.55
CA CYS A 491 -62.04 -33.11 8.64
C CYS A 491 -60.94 -32.34 9.35
N SER A 492 -59.75 -32.36 8.80
CA SER A 492 -58.57 -31.79 9.45
C SER A 492 -57.94 -30.66 8.64
N GLY A 493 -58.73 -29.92 7.86
CA GLY A 493 -58.13 -28.91 7.01
C GLY A 493 -57.54 -29.55 5.75
N ALA A 494 -56.29 -29.20 5.47
CA ALA A 494 -55.63 -29.46 4.18
C ALA A 494 -55.22 -30.89 3.91
N SER A 495 -55.18 -31.69 4.96
CA SER A 495 -55.08 -33.15 4.86
C SER A 495 -56.37 -33.79 4.36
N GLY A 496 -57.40 -32.97 4.20
CA GLY A 496 -58.77 -33.40 3.99
C GLY A 496 -59.23 -34.28 5.14
N TRP A 497 -59.91 -35.35 4.77
CA TRP A 497 -60.43 -36.29 5.74
C TRP A 497 -59.30 -37.15 6.29
N GLU A 498 -58.99 -36.97 7.57
CA GLU A 498 -57.96 -37.68 8.29
C GLU A 498 -58.50 -38.84 9.09
N GLU A 499 -57.63 -39.82 9.30
CA GLU A 499 -57.88 -40.91 10.22
C GLU A 499 -58.12 -40.38 11.65
N PRO A 500 -59.10 -40.96 12.36
CA PRO A 500 -59.40 -40.53 13.71
C PRO A 500 -58.29 -40.93 14.68
N ASP A 501 -58.23 -40.24 15.82
CA ASP A 501 -57.35 -40.63 16.92
C ASP A 501 -57.79 -41.99 17.49
N TYR A 502 -57.02 -43.02 17.14
CA TYR A 502 -57.28 -44.40 17.52
C TYR A 502 -57.10 -44.65 19.03
N PHE A 503 -56.30 -43.84 19.73
CA PHE A 503 -56.18 -43.85 21.20
C PHE A 503 -57.48 -43.45 21.88
N ILE A 504 -58.19 -42.47 21.31
CA ILE A 504 -59.49 -42.03 21.80
C ILE A 504 -60.58 -43.04 21.38
N PHE A 505 -60.39 -43.68 20.23
CA PHE A 505 -61.32 -44.65 19.66
C PHE A 505 -61.36 -46.00 20.42
N SER A 506 -60.20 -46.55 20.82
CA SER A 506 -60.08 -47.88 21.43
C SER A 506 -59.23 -47.88 22.71
N SER A 507 -59.70 -48.54 23.76
CA SER A 507 -58.98 -48.61 25.05
C SER A 507 -57.82 -49.63 25.09
N GLU A 508 -57.70 -50.45 24.04
CA GLU A 508 -56.61 -51.43 23.86
C GLU A 508 -55.52 -50.90 22.92
N TYR A 509 -55.64 -49.66 22.44
CA TYR A 509 -54.62 -48.99 21.63
C TYR A 509 -53.36 -48.69 22.45
N GLU A 510 -52.22 -49.10 21.92
CA GLU A 510 -50.89 -48.68 22.33
C GLU A 510 -50.40 -47.60 21.35
N SER A 511 -49.67 -46.58 21.80
CA SER A 511 -49.24 -45.49 20.91
C SER A 511 -48.02 -45.80 20.06
N SER A 512 -47.44 -46.98 20.28
CA SER A 512 -46.25 -47.51 19.63
C SER A 512 -46.16 -48.95 20.07
N GLU A 513 -45.77 -49.85 19.19
CA GLU A 513 -45.47 -51.22 19.61
C GLU A 513 -44.42 -51.23 20.74
N THR A 514 -44.86 -51.64 21.93
CA THR A 514 -43.97 -51.75 23.11
C THR A 514 -43.52 -53.18 23.35
N ASN A 515 -44.20 -54.14 22.72
CA ASN A 515 -43.97 -55.56 22.86
C ASN A 515 -43.99 -56.19 21.47
N CYS A 516 -43.05 -57.09 21.19
CA CYS A 516 -43.07 -57.89 19.98
C CYS A 516 -44.06 -59.05 20.16
N ASP A 517 -45.36 -58.80 19.96
CA ASP A 517 -46.50 -59.67 20.30
C ASP A 517 -47.37 -60.12 19.10
N SER A 518 -47.01 -59.69 17.90
CA SER A 518 -47.65 -60.07 16.62
C SER A 518 -49.06 -59.50 16.39
N LYS A 519 -49.39 -58.38 17.04
CA LYS A 519 -50.59 -57.58 16.73
C LYS A 519 -50.18 -56.20 16.23
N ASP A 520 -51.19 -55.51 15.73
CA ASP A 520 -51.15 -54.09 15.39
C ASP A 520 -51.94 -53.36 16.48
N ASN A 521 -51.22 -53.04 17.55
CA ASN A 521 -51.74 -52.43 18.76
C ASN A 521 -51.72 -50.90 18.66
N ASP A 522 -50.90 -50.34 17.77
CA ASP A 522 -50.86 -48.92 17.44
C ASP A 522 -51.53 -48.56 16.11
N CYS A 523 -52.13 -49.54 15.45
CA CYS A 523 -52.99 -49.38 14.28
C CYS A 523 -52.31 -48.69 13.12
N ASP A 524 -51.08 -49.11 12.86
CA ASP A 524 -50.23 -48.58 11.80
C ASP A 524 -50.18 -49.53 10.57
N GLY A 525 -50.93 -50.63 10.62
CA GLY A 525 -51.04 -51.63 9.55
C GLY A 525 -49.86 -52.60 9.48
N GLN A 526 -48.87 -52.47 10.35
CA GLN A 526 -47.72 -53.35 10.49
C GLN A 526 -47.80 -54.13 11.79
N ILE A 527 -46.80 -54.97 12.01
CA ILE A 527 -46.74 -55.83 13.18
C ILE A 527 -45.32 -55.72 13.72
N ASP A 528 -45.19 -55.24 14.96
CA ASP A 528 -43.95 -55.13 15.75
C ASP A 528 -42.89 -54.16 15.16
N GLU A 529 -43.31 -53.11 14.46
CA GLU A 529 -42.49 -52.08 13.82
C GLU A 529 -42.00 -50.99 14.78
N GLY A 530 -41.03 -50.18 14.34
CA GLY A 530 -40.33 -49.20 15.21
C GLY A 530 -39.41 -49.82 16.27
N LEU A 531 -39.54 -51.13 16.51
CA LEU A 531 -38.64 -51.92 17.34
C LEU A 531 -37.45 -52.52 16.55
N LEU A 532 -37.34 -52.23 15.24
CA LEU A 532 -36.29 -52.73 14.33
C LEU A 532 -35.38 -51.58 13.88
N THR A 533 -34.05 -51.76 13.94
CA THR A 533 -33.03 -50.82 13.43
C THR A 533 -32.33 -51.41 12.22
N GLU A 534 -32.11 -50.57 11.20
CA GLU A 534 -31.38 -50.92 9.97
C GLU A 534 -29.88 -50.75 10.18
N TYR A 535 -29.10 -51.75 9.77
CA TYR A 535 -27.64 -51.72 9.86
C TYR A 535 -27.02 -52.23 8.55
N TRP A 536 -25.86 -51.68 8.16
CA TRP A 536 -25.09 -52.01 6.95
C TRP A 536 -23.81 -52.77 7.31
N LEU A 537 -23.45 -53.77 6.52
CA LEU A 537 -22.32 -54.65 6.82
C LEU A 537 -21.01 -53.85 6.76
N ASP A 538 -20.28 -53.79 7.87
CA ASP A 538 -18.95 -53.14 7.96
C ASP A 538 -17.90 -54.25 7.89
N LEU A 539 -17.25 -54.37 6.74
CA LEU A 539 -16.41 -55.52 6.42
C LEU A 539 -14.94 -55.31 6.81
N ASP A 540 -14.44 -54.07 6.80
CA ASP A 540 -13.05 -53.71 7.08
C ASP A 540 -12.85 -52.96 8.41
N GLY A 541 -13.93 -52.47 9.03
CA GLY A 541 -13.96 -51.91 10.38
C GLY A 541 -13.72 -50.40 10.48
N ASP A 542 -13.88 -49.65 9.39
CA ASP A 542 -13.61 -48.20 9.36
C ASP A 542 -14.80 -47.32 9.79
N SER A 543 -15.93 -47.96 10.14
CA SER A 543 -17.21 -47.35 10.54
C SER A 543 -18.06 -46.78 9.41
N TYR A 544 -17.66 -46.98 8.15
CA TYR A 544 -18.52 -46.96 6.98
C TYR A 544 -18.90 -48.41 6.64
N GLY A 545 -19.96 -48.63 5.86
CA GLY A 545 -20.49 -49.96 5.65
C GLY A 545 -21.16 -50.08 4.30
N ASP A 546 -21.26 -51.32 3.83
CA ASP A 546 -21.61 -51.64 2.45
C ASP A 546 -23.04 -51.20 2.13
N PRO A 547 -23.22 -50.18 1.27
CA PRO A 547 -24.55 -49.67 0.94
C PRO A 547 -25.45 -50.73 0.27
N LEU A 548 -24.91 -51.84 -0.23
CA LEU A 548 -25.64 -52.92 -0.89
C LEU A 548 -25.99 -54.10 0.05
N ASN A 549 -25.50 -54.12 1.30
CA ASN A 549 -25.73 -55.23 2.23
C ASN A 549 -26.22 -54.77 3.61
N ASN A 550 -27.55 -54.77 3.82
CA ASN A 550 -28.19 -54.33 5.07
C ASN A 550 -29.15 -55.36 5.71
N THR A 551 -29.60 -55.09 6.95
CA THR A 551 -30.63 -55.87 7.65
C THR A 551 -31.39 -55.06 8.70
N ASN A 552 -32.66 -55.40 8.95
CA ASN A 552 -33.50 -54.84 10.02
C ASN A 552 -33.55 -55.78 11.23
N SER A 553 -33.20 -55.31 12.42
CA SER A 553 -33.24 -56.11 13.65
C SER A 553 -33.34 -55.24 14.91
N CYS A 554 -33.87 -55.79 16.01
CA CYS A 554 -33.99 -55.07 17.28
C CYS A 554 -32.65 -54.70 17.95
N THR A 555 -31.52 -55.28 17.52
CA THR A 555 -30.20 -55.05 18.13
C THR A 555 -29.06 -55.09 17.11
N GLN A 556 -28.12 -54.14 17.18
CA GLN A 556 -26.91 -54.09 16.34
C GLN A 556 -26.07 -55.36 16.50
N SER A 557 -25.80 -56.04 15.39
CA SER A 557 -24.83 -57.13 15.32
C SER A 557 -23.42 -56.54 15.19
N ALA A 558 -22.41 -57.20 15.76
CA ALA A 558 -21.01 -56.73 15.79
C ALA A 558 -20.32 -56.63 14.40
N THR A 559 -21.04 -56.91 13.32
CA THR A 559 -20.55 -56.91 11.94
C THR A 559 -21.27 -55.86 11.07
N TYR A 560 -22.14 -55.05 11.67
CA TYR A 560 -22.91 -54.05 10.94
C TYR A 560 -22.88 -52.70 11.65
N VAL A 561 -22.83 -51.60 10.90
CA VAL A 561 -22.77 -50.20 11.34
C VAL A 561 -23.94 -49.37 10.78
N LEU A 562 -23.99 -48.08 11.13
CA LEU A 562 -25.08 -47.16 10.77
C LEU A 562 -24.79 -46.30 9.54
N ASN A 563 -23.52 -46.16 9.16
CA ASN A 563 -23.10 -45.30 8.05
C ASN A 563 -22.85 -46.16 6.82
N SER A 564 -23.44 -45.80 5.68
CA SER A 564 -23.49 -46.63 4.47
C SER A 564 -22.59 -46.15 3.33
N ASN A 565 -21.69 -45.19 3.57
CA ASN A 565 -21.03 -44.42 2.50
C ASN A 565 -19.60 -44.87 2.26
N ASP A 566 -19.38 -46.18 2.21
CA ASP A 566 -18.08 -46.72 1.87
C ASP A 566 -17.93 -46.83 0.34
N CYS A 567 -16.82 -46.33 -0.22
CA CYS A 567 -16.53 -46.48 -1.64
C CYS A 567 -15.61 -47.67 -1.94
N ASP A 568 -14.96 -48.26 -0.92
CA ASP A 568 -14.29 -49.56 -0.98
C ASP A 568 -14.34 -50.27 0.39
N ASP A 569 -15.37 -51.09 0.59
CA ASP A 569 -15.63 -51.91 1.81
C ASP A 569 -14.52 -52.94 2.17
N SER A 570 -13.38 -52.91 1.47
CA SER A 570 -12.24 -53.76 1.76
C SER A 570 -11.00 -53.00 2.26
N GLU A 571 -11.01 -51.67 2.24
CA GLU A 571 -9.85 -50.82 2.55
C GLU A 571 -10.21 -49.59 3.40
N THR A 572 -9.82 -49.62 4.69
CA THR A 572 -10.19 -48.63 5.73
C THR A 572 -9.78 -47.16 5.51
N LEU A 573 -9.05 -46.88 4.42
CA LEU A 573 -8.54 -45.55 4.07
C LEU A 573 -9.20 -44.96 2.82
N VAL A 574 -10.14 -45.68 2.21
CA VAL A 574 -10.80 -45.29 0.96
C VAL A 574 -12.26 -45.01 1.28
N ASN A 575 -12.51 -43.81 1.81
CA ASN A 575 -13.85 -43.39 2.22
C ASN A 575 -13.99 -41.87 2.07
N PRO A 576 -15.22 -41.33 2.00
CA PRO A 576 -15.45 -39.90 1.76
C PRO A 576 -14.91 -38.92 2.82
N GLY A 577 -14.37 -39.43 3.93
CA GLY A 577 -13.69 -38.63 4.96
C GLY A 577 -12.17 -38.76 4.93
N ALA A 578 -11.61 -39.52 3.98
CA ALA A 578 -10.18 -39.72 3.82
C ALA A 578 -9.52 -38.53 3.12
N TYR A 579 -8.21 -38.62 2.94
CA TYR A 579 -7.38 -37.60 2.31
C TYR A 579 -6.50 -38.27 1.27
N GLU A 580 -6.29 -37.61 0.14
CA GLU A 580 -5.48 -38.13 -0.96
C GLU A 580 -4.04 -38.46 -0.56
N ILE A 581 -3.63 -39.70 -0.84
CA ILE A 581 -2.27 -40.21 -0.70
C ILE A 581 -1.85 -40.71 -2.09
N ASP A 582 -0.69 -40.27 -2.61
CA ASP A 582 -0.14 -40.66 -3.93
C ASP A 582 0.05 -42.19 -4.05
N ASN A 583 -1.04 -42.89 -4.34
CA ASN A 583 -1.18 -44.35 -4.31
C ASN A 583 -1.97 -44.87 -5.53
N GLY A 584 -2.54 -43.97 -6.35
CA GLY A 584 -3.30 -44.30 -7.56
C GLY A 584 -4.77 -44.63 -7.30
N ILE A 585 -5.28 -44.35 -6.10
CA ILE A 585 -6.65 -44.55 -5.63
C ILE A 585 -7.25 -43.17 -5.36
N ASP A 586 -8.54 -43.03 -5.63
CA ASP A 586 -9.37 -41.91 -5.21
C ASP A 586 -9.73 -42.16 -3.74
N ASP A 587 -8.88 -41.73 -2.81
CA ASP A 587 -8.99 -42.08 -1.40
C ASP A 587 -10.22 -41.39 -0.78
N ASP A 588 -10.50 -40.13 -1.16
CA ASP A 588 -11.62 -39.34 -0.62
C ASP A 588 -12.93 -39.45 -1.42
N CYS A 589 -12.94 -40.32 -2.44
CA CYS A 589 -14.09 -40.66 -3.26
C CYS A 589 -14.72 -39.45 -3.98
N ASP A 590 -13.94 -38.39 -4.29
CA ASP A 590 -14.45 -37.17 -4.96
C ASP A 590 -14.50 -37.28 -6.50
N GLY A 591 -13.91 -38.34 -7.06
CA GLY A 591 -13.85 -38.63 -8.49
C GLY A 591 -12.57 -38.15 -9.18
N GLN A 592 -11.60 -37.62 -8.44
CA GLN A 592 -10.23 -37.35 -8.88
C GLN A 592 -9.26 -38.36 -8.24
N VAL A 593 -7.99 -38.34 -8.64
CA VAL A 593 -7.02 -39.35 -8.22
C VAL A 593 -5.70 -38.63 -7.95
N ASP A 594 -5.21 -38.75 -6.72
CA ASP A 594 -3.92 -38.27 -6.23
C ASP A 594 -3.69 -36.76 -6.40
N GLU A 595 -4.72 -35.91 -6.46
CA GLU A 595 -4.53 -34.46 -6.59
C GLU A 595 -4.20 -33.78 -5.26
N MET A 596 -3.14 -32.96 -5.26
CA MET A 596 -2.68 -32.25 -4.06
C MET A 596 -2.50 -33.22 -2.87
N ALA A 597 -2.03 -34.43 -3.19
CA ALA A 597 -1.85 -35.50 -2.23
C ALA A 597 -0.87 -35.08 -1.13
N VAL A 598 -1.05 -35.68 0.03
CA VAL A 598 -0.25 -35.36 1.21
C VAL A 598 1.23 -35.60 0.94
N GLY A 599 2.03 -34.53 1.00
CA GLY A 599 3.48 -34.61 0.78
C GLY A 599 3.90 -34.56 -0.69
N ASP A 600 3.01 -34.15 -1.59
CA ASP A 600 3.38 -33.74 -2.95
C ASP A 600 4.58 -32.80 -2.93
N ILE A 601 5.53 -33.02 -3.85
CA ILE A 601 6.77 -32.25 -3.92
C ILE A 601 6.75 -31.31 -5.12
N TYR A 602 6.59 -30.01 -4.87
CA TYR A 602 6.86 -28.96 -5.83
C TYR A 602 8.35 -28.60 -5.85
N VAL A 603 8.98 -28.67 -7.02
CA VAL A 603 10.38 -28.23 -7.22
C VAL A 603 10.38 -26.89 -7.95
N GLU A 604 10.79 -25.81 -7.27
CA GLU A 604 10.83 -24.50 -7.91
C GLU A 604 11.92 -24.50 -9.00
N PRO A 605 11.56 -24.23 -10.27
CA PRO A 605 12.40 -24.57 -11.41
C PRO A 605 13.68 -23.74 -11.53
N LYS A 606 13.78 -22.58 -10.90
CA LYS A 606 14.95 -21.68 -11.00
C LYS A 606 15.96 -21.88 -9.88
N THR A 607 15.51 -22.30 -8.72
CA THR A 607 16.32 -22.52 -7.50
C THR A 607 16.59 -23.99 -7.24
N GLY A 608 15.71 -24.88 -7.72
CA GLY A 608 15.70 -26.31 -7.37
C GLY A 608 15.24 -26.57 -5.94
N PHE A 609 14.63 -25.59 -5.26
CA PHE A 609 14.11 -25.77 -3.90
C PHE A 609 12.89 -26.68 -3.94
N LYS A 610 12.83 -27.62 -3.00
CA LYS A 610 11.73 -28.57 -2.88
C LYS A 610 10.76 -28.11 -1.80
N PHE A 611 9.47 -28.16 -2.09
CA PHE A 611 8.39 -27.81 -1.20
C PHE A 611 7.39 -28.96 -1.12
N SER A 612 6.97 -29.29 0.10
CA SER A 612 5.85 -30.18 0.40
C SER A 612 4.54 -29.40 0.44
N TRP A 613 3.47 -29.97 -0.11
CA TRP A 613 2.12 -29.44 0.08
C TRP A 613 1.67 -29.57 1.53
N VAL A 614 1.14 -28.48 2.09
CA VAL A 614 0.46 -28.46 3.39
C VAL A 614 -1.01 -28.10 3.12
N PRO A 615 -1.96 -29.01 3.34
CA PRO A 615 -3.36 -28.79 2.99
C PRO A 615 -4.04 -27.78 3.92
N PRO A 616 -5.17 -27.17 3.50
CA PRO A 616 -6.01 -26.39 4.41
C PRO A 616 -6.57 -27.26 5.54
N GLY A 617 -6.90 -26.64 6.67
CA GLY A 617 -7.48 -27.33 7.81
C GLY A 617 -7.38 -26.56 9.12
N SER A 618 -7.85 -27.18 10.19
CA SER A 618 -7.84 -26.60 11.53
C SER A 618 -7.00 -27.43 12.49
N PHE A 619 -6.29 -26.78 13.41
CA PHE A 619 -5.56 -27.49 14.47
C PHE A 619 -5.55 -26.72 15.78
N GLN A 620 -5.26 -27.45 16.86
CA GLN A 620 -5.02 -26.87 18.17
C GLN A 620 -3.56 -26.40 18.28
N MET A 621 -3.35 -25.08 18.21
CA MET A 621 -2.05 -24.43 18.39
C MET A 621 -1.75 -24.23 19.87
N GLY A 622 -0.53 -24.55 20.28
CA GLY A 622 -0.08 -24.54 21.68
C GLY A 622 0.04 -25.93 22.30
N ASP A 623 0.44 -25.96 23.57
CA ASP A 623 0.75 -27.20 24.29
C ASP A 623 -0.50 -27.95 24.75
N THR A 624 -0.80 -29.05 24.05
CA THR A 624 -1.88 -29.99 24.38
C THR A 624 -1.41 -31.17 25.24
N TYR A 625 -0.10 -31.27 25.53
CA TYR A 625 0.50 -32.42 26.23
C TYR A 625 0.69 -32.18 27.74
N GLY A 626 0.52 -30.95 28.20
CA GLY A 626 0.55 -30.60 29.62
C GLY A 626 1.96 -30.44 30.21
N ASP A 627 2.99 -30.33 29.37
CA ASP A 627 4.40 -30.17 29.77
C ASP A 627 5.12 -28.96 29.15
N GLY A 628 4.35 -28.11 28.46
CA GLY A 628 4.79 -26.86 27.85
C GLY A 628 4.99 -25.70 28.82
N ASN A 629 5.65 -24.66 28.31
CA ASN A 629 5.89 -23.42 29.05
C ASN A 629 4.68 -22.46 28.96
N PRO A 630 4.57 -21.46 29.84
CA PRO A 630 3.43 -20.52 29.83
C PRO A 630 3.24 -19.75 28.50
N ASN A 631 4.30 -19.54 27.72
CA ASN A 631 4.22 -18.89 26.41
C ASN A 631 3.68 -19.79 25.30
N GLU A 632 3.46 -21.08 25.58
CA GLU A 632 2.83 -22.07 24.69
C GLU A 632 1.30 -22.16 24.94
N LEU A 633 0.74 -21.24 25.75
CA LEU A 633 -0.65 -21.23 26.22
C LEU A 633 -1.31 -19.85 26.04
N PRO A 634 -2.67 -19.78 25.99
CA PRO A 634 -3.60 -20.91 25.97
C PRO A 634 -3.56 -21.69 24.64
N VAL A 635 -3.99 -22.96 24.69
CA VAL A 635 -4.31 -23.71 23.48
C VAL A 635 -5.49 -23.02 22.79
N HIS A 636 -5.39 -22.79 21.50
CA HIS A 636 -6.43 -22.15 20.69
C HIS A 636 -6.49 -22.78 19.30
N THR A 637 -7.63 -22.66 18.64
CA THR A 637 -7.84 -23.20 17.30
C THR A 637 -7.39 -22.19 16.25
N VAL A 638 -6.55 -22.63 15.32
CA VAL A 638 -6.18 -21.88 14.11
C VAL A 638 -6.73 -22.63 12.91
N THR A 639 -7.29 -21.90 11.95
CA THR A 639 -7.90 -22.45 10.72
C THR A 639 -7.27 -21.83 9.49
N PHE A 640 -6.70 -22.68 8.63
CA PHE A 640 -6.19 -22.32 7.31
C PHE A 640 -7.28 -22.58 6.28
N SER A 641 -7.78 -21.51 5.67
CA SER A 641 -8.78 -21.62 4.59
C SER A 641 -8.18 -22.04 3.25
N LYS A 642 -6.85 -22.02 3.13
CA LYS A 642 -6.08 -22.41 1.96
C LYS A 642 -4.83 -23.16 2.39
N GLY A 643 -4.40 -24.13 1.57
CA GLY A 643 -3.12 -24.78 1.73
C GLY A 643 -1.96 -23.91 1.23
N PHE A 644 -0.75 -24.29 1.59
CA PHE A 644 0.49 -23.59 1.21
C PHE A 644 1.61 -24.60 0.99
N TRP A 645 2.63 -24.20 0.23
CA TRP A 645 3.81 -25.03 -0.01
C TRP A 645 4.90 -24.68 1.00
N MET A 646 5.39 -25.66 1.76
CA MET A 646 6.46 -25.48 2.74
C MET A 646 7.73 -26.22 2.32
N GLY A 647 8.89 -25.58 2.44
CA GLY A 647 10.16 -26.19 2.07
C GLY A 647 10.33 -27.56 2.72
N THR A 648 10.63 -28.59 1.93
CA THR A 648 10.80 -29.98 2.41
C THR A 648 11.91 -30.11 3.45
N TYR A 649 12.93 -29.23 3.32
CA TYR A 649 14.12 -29.17 4.15
C TYR A 649 14.38 -27.74 4.63
N GLU A 650 15.20 -27.60 5.67
CA GLU A 650 15.87 -26.34 5.99
C GLU A 650 16.71 -25.88 4.78
N ILE A 651 16.88 -24.55 4.61
CA ILE A 651 17.74 -24.02 3.56
C ILE A 651 19.19 -24.43 3.81
N THR A 652 19.85 -24.97 2.79
CA THR A 652 21.22 -25.46 2.91
C THR A 652 22.26 -24.37 2.69
N GLN A 653 23.49 -24.61 3.16
CA GLN A 653 24.63 -23.72 2.97
C GLN A 653 24.98 -23.51 1.48
N GLU A 654 24.84 -24.54 0.63
CA GLU A 654 25.07 -24.37 -0.81
C GLU A 654 23.99 -23.51 -1.47
N GLN A 655 22.72 -23.69 -1.09
CA GLN A 655 21.61 -22.89 -1.60
C GLN A 655 21.78 -21.43 -1.20
N TRP A 656 22.12 -21.15 0.06
CA TRP A 656 22.44 -19.78 0.50
C TRP A 656 23.59 -19.18 -0.30
N LYS A 657 24.72 -19.90 -0.39
CA LYS A 657 25.93 -19.41 -1.06
C LYS A 657 25.73 -19.15 -2.55
N ALA A 658 24.89 -19.92 -3.22
CA ALA A 658 24.58 -19.74 -4.63
C ALA A 658 23.96 -18.36 -4.95
N PHE A 659 23.23 -17.79 -4.00
CA PHE A 659 22.54 -16.51 -4.15
C PHE A 659 23.28 -15.37 -3.46
N MET A 660 23.73 -15.59 -2.23
CA MET A 660 24.36 -14.56 -1.38
C MET A 660 25.88 -14.44 -1.59
N GLY A 661 26.50 -15.39 -2.30
CA GLY A 661 27.94 -15.40 -2.59
C GLY A 661 28.87 -15.68 -1.40
N ASN A 662 28.32 -15.76 -0.19
CA ASN A 662 29.04 -16.02 1.06
C ASN A 662 28.48 -17.25 1.80
N ASN A 663 29.15 -17.70 2.86
CA ASN A 663 28.63 -18.72 3.77
C ASN A 663 29.01 -18.34 5.22
N PRO A 664 28.07 -17.76 6.00
CA PRO A 664 28.30 -17.29 7.37
C PRO A 664 28.33 -18.42 8.41
N SER A 665 27.92 -19.64 8.07
CA SER A 665 27.76 -20.76 9.01
C SER A 665 29.03 -21.06 9.81
N TYR A 666 28.85 -21.36 11.09
CA TYR A 666 29.90 -21.82 12.00
C TYR A 666 30.39 -23.22 11.62
N TYR A 667 29.46 -24.16 11.41
CA TYR A 667 29.73 -25.55 11.08
C TYR A 667 29.79 -25.73 9.57
N LYS A 668 31.00 -25.72 9.03
CA LYS A 668 31.23 -25.89 7.59
C LYS A 668 31.65 -27.32 7.29
N SER A 669 31.05 -27.91 6.27
CA SER A 669 31.47 -29.21 5.73
C SER A 669 31.86 -29.07 4.27
N SER A 670 32.72 -30.00 3.81
CA SER A 670 32.99 -30.20 2.39
C SER A 670 31.92 -31.06 1.70
N SER A 671 31.05 -31.71 2.49
CA SER A 671 29.89 -32.45 2.00
C SER A 671 28.67 -31.52 1.89
N PRO A 672 27.89 -31.59 0.80
CA PRO A 672 26.70 -30.76 0.62
C PRO A 672 25.58 -31.14 1.60
N GLY A 673 24.61 -30.23 1.75
CA GLY A 673 23.35 -30.49 2.44
C GLY A 673 23.27 -30.03 3.89
N LEU A 674 24.31 -29.43 4.49
CA LEU A 674 24.18 -28.84 5.83
C LEU A 674 23.21 -27.64 5.81
N PRO A 675 22.37 -27.44 6.83
CA PRO A 675 21.55 -26.24 6.93
C PRO A 675 22.42 -24.99 7.11
N ILE A 676 21.95 -23.88 6.57
CA ILE A 676 22.53 -22.57 6.85
C ILE A 676 22.19 -22.16 8.28
N GLU A 677 23.22 -21.84 9.05
CA GLU A 677 23.11 -21.19 10.35
C GLU A 677 24.03 -19.97 10.45
N GLN A 678 23.99 -19.26 11.59
CA GLN A 678 24.61 -17.94 11.77
C GLN A 678 24.02 -16.87 10.85
N VAL A 679 22.71 -16.94 10.60
CA VAL A 679 21.94 -15.94 9.86
C VAL A 679 20.94 -15.25 10.79
N SER A 680 20.84 -13.93 10.65
CA SER A 680 19.85 -13.10 11.35
C SER A 680 18.60 -12.93 10.50
N LEU A 681 17.50 -12.47 11.10
CA LEU A 681 16.28 -12.17 10.35
C LEU A 681 16.52 -11.15 9.23
N TYR A 682 17.42 -10.18 9.45
CA TYR A 682 17.81 -9.20 8.43
C TYR A 682 18.58 -9.80 7.26
N ASP A 683 19.48 -10.76 7.53
CA ASP A 683 20.20 -11.46 6.46
C ASP A 683 19.22 -12.28 5.60
N ILE A 684 18.20 -12.85 6.24
CA ILE A 684 17.15 -13.63 5.57
C ILE A 684 16.28 -12.73 4.70
N ILE A 685 15.90 -11.54 5.17
CA ILE A 685 15.16 -10.55 4.37
C ILE A 685 15.97 -10.17 3.12
N GLU A 686 17.28 -9.97 3.24
CA GLU A 686 18.16 -9.72 2.09
C GLU A 686 18.16 -10.91 1.12
N PHE A 687 18.26 -12.13 1.64
CA PHE A 687 18.24 -13.35 0.83
C PHE A 687 16.89 -13.56 0.12
N ILE A 688 15.76 -13.28 0.76
CA ILE A 688 14.43 -13.26 0.12
C ILE A 688 14.39 -12.23 -1.03
N GLY A 689 14.99 -11.05 -0.83
CA GLY A 689 15.13 -10.03 -1.87
C GLY A 689 15.89 -10.54 -3.10
N GLU A 690 17.03 -11.19 -2.88
CA GLU A 690 17.83 -11.80 -3.96
C GLU A 690 17.08 -12.94 -4.68
N LEU A 691 16.38 -13.80 -3.93
CA LEU A 691 15.54 -14.85 -4.50
C LEU A 691 14.45 -14.25 -5.37
N LYS A 692 13.73 -13.24 -4.90
CA LYS A 692 12.67 -12.56 -5.67
C LYS A 692 13.22 -11.94 -6.95
N LEU A 693 14.37 -11.27 -6.90
CA LEU A 693 15.00 -10.66 -8.08
C LEU A 693 15.41 -11.69 -9.14
N LYS A 694 15.88 -12.87 -8.74
CA LYS A 694 16.36 -13.90 -9.68
C LYS A 694 15.27 -14.84 -10.16
N THR A 695 14.24 -15.06 -9.35
CA THR A 695 13.22 -16.10 -9.61
C THR A 695 11.85 -15.51 -9.99
N GLY A 696 11.50 -14.33 -9.47
CA GLY A 696 10.15 -13.76 -9.55
C GLY A 696 9.16 -14.40 -8.58
N VAL A 697 9.57 -15.40 -7.80
CA VAL A 697 8.73 -16.09 -6.81
C VAL A 697 8.76 -15.35 -5.48
N ALA A 698 7.61 -15.27 -4.80
CA ALA A 698 7.44 -14.60 -3.52
C ALA A 698 7.73 -15.56 -2.35
N PHE A 699 9.00 -15.89 -2.13
CA PHE A 699 9.41 -16.63 -0.93
C PHE A 699 9.18 -15.79 0.32
N ARG A 700 8.67 -16.42 1.38
CA ARG A 700 8.56 -15.82 2.72
C ARG A 700 8.91 -16.84 3.79
N LEU A 701 9.21 -16.35 5.00
CA LEU A 701 9.25 -17.22 6.18
C LEU A 701 7.81 -17.69 6.49
N PRO A 702 7.63 -18.91 7.04
CA PRO A 702 6.34 -19.30 7.57
C PRO A 702 5.95 -18.40 8.75
N SER A 703 4.65 -18.23 8.96
CA SER A 703 4.16 -17.78 10.26
C SER A 703 4.43 -18.86 11.31
N GLU A 704 4.43 -18.48 12.58
CA GLU A 704 4.55 -19.42 13.68
C GLU A 704 3.43 -20.47 13.66
N ALA A 705 2.23 -20.06 13.26
CA ALA A 705 1.08 -20.95 13.14
C ALA A 705 1.24 -21.93 11.98
N GLU A 706 1.67 -21.48 10.80
CA GLU A 706 1.95 -22.34 9.65
C GLU A 706 3.04 -23.36 9.97
N TRP A 707 4.10 -22.91 10.64
CA TRP A 707 5.20 -23.77 11.07
C TRP A 707 4.71 -24.85 12.03
N GLU A 708 3.93 -24.50 13.06
CA GLU A 708 3.45 -25.47 14.06
C GLU A 708 2.44 -26.45 13.46
N TYR A 709 1.54 -25.97 12.60
CA TYR A 709 0.57 -26.80 11.88
C TYR A 709 1.29 -27.85 11.03
N ALA A 710 2.25 -27.40 10.22
CA ALA A 710 3.04 -28.29 9.37
C ALA A 710 3.92 -29.25 10.20
N ALA A 711 4.53 -28.78 11.30
CA ALA A 711 5.36 -29.60 12.19
C ALA A 711 4.54 -30.70 12.88
N LYS A 712 3.28 -30.44 13.22
CA LYS A 712 2.33 -31.44 13.78
C LYS A 712 1.78 -32.41 12.72
N GLY A 713 2.19 -32.27 11.46
CA GLY A 713 1.69 -33.06 10.35
C GLY A 713 0.26 -32.70 9.97
N ALA A 714 -0.09 -31.42 10.00
CA ALA A 714 -1.42 -30.89 9.73
C ALA A 714 -2.52 -31.62 10.54
N GLN A 715 -3.64 -31.96 9.90
CA GLN A 715 -4.73 -32.75 10.45
C GLN A 715 -4.42 -34.26 10.61
N TYR A 716 -3.31 -34.75 10.05
CA TYR A 716 -3.04 -36.19 9.94
C TYR A 716 -2.51 -36.85 11.20
N SER A 717 -1.75 -36.12 12.02
CA SER A 717 -1.02 -36.79 13.12
C SER A 717 -1.04 -36.06 14.46
N GLY A 718 -1.05 -34.72 14.49
CA GLY A 718 -1.10 -33.94 15.73
C GLY A 718 0.04 -34.27 16.70
N THR A 719 1.24 -34.58 16.22
CA THR A 719 2.29 -35.22 17.02
C THR A 719 3.10 -34.25 17.89
N LYS A 720 3.56 -34.76 19.05
CA LYS A 720 4.36 -33.98 20.03
C LYS A 720 5.73 -33.56 19.47
N TYR A 721 6.35 -34.46 18.73
CA TYR A 721 7.52 -34.21 17.90
C TYR A 721 7.12 -34.44 16.45
N SER A 722 7.81 -33.84 15.49
CA SER A 722 7.38 -33.97 14.10
C SER A 722 7.50 -35.42 13.63
N GLY A 723 6.36 -36.08 13.36
CA GLY A 723 6.27 -37.49 12.95
C GLY A 723 6.10 -38.51 14.08
N THR A 724 6.23 -38.15 15.36
CA THR A 724 5.96 -39.09 16.48
C THR A 724 5.59 -38.38 17.79
N SER A 725 4.68 -38.99 18.55
CA SER A 725 4.43 -38.61 19.95
C SER A 725 5.19 -39.49 20.96
N ASP A 726 5.79 -40.59 20.50
CA ASP A 726 6.62 -41.45 21.33
C ASP A 726 8.06 -40.93 21.36
N GLN A 727 8.47 -40.43 22.53
CA GLN A 727 9.84 -39.96 22.75
C GLN A 727 10.89 -41.06 22.53
N SER A 728 10.53 -42.35 22.66
CA SER A 728 11.43 -43.47 22.38
C SER A 728 11.82 -43.58 20.90
N MET A 729 10.93 -43.14 20.00
CA MET A 729 11.11 -43.13 18.55
C MET A 729 11.71 -41.83 18.02
N LEU A 730 11.84 -40.79 18.87
CA LEU A 730 12.31 -39.47 18.46
C LEU A 730 13.69 -39.49 17.75
N LEU A 731 14.51 -40.50 18.02
CA LEU A 731 15.81 -40.68 17.37
C LEU A 731 15.73 -40.94 15.88
N ASP A 732 14.62 -41.46 15.39
CA ASP A 732 14.42 -41.73 13.97
C ASP A 732 14.00 -40.46 13.21
N TYR A 733 13.45 -39.47 13.92
CA TYR A 733 12.89 -38.23 13.34
C TYR A 733 13.75 -36.98 13.56
N ALA A 734 14.59 -36.95 14.61
CA ALA A 734 15.23 -35.72 15.06
C ALA A 734 16.73 -35.84 15.32
N TRP A 735 17.46 -34.73 15.09
CA TRP A 735 18.82 -34.53 15.58
C TRP A 735 18.81 -33.65 16.84
N PHE A 736 19.06 -34.22 18.01
CA PHE A 736 18.98 -33.53 19.31
C PHE A 736 19.89 -34.18 20.37
N GLN A 737 20.10 -33.57 21.55
CA GLN A 737 20.92 -34.14 22.63
C GLN A 737 20.22 -35.23 23.47
N PRO A 738 20.95 -36.24 23.95
CA PRO A 738 22.40 -36.50 23.80
C PRO A 738 22.78 -37.33 22.55
N TYR A 739 21.84 -37.53 21.62
CA TYR A 739 21.96 -38.57 20.60
C TYR A 739 22.38 -38.07 19.21
N SER A 740 22.51 -36.76 19.01
CA SER A 740 23.32 -36.19 17.95
C SER A 740 24.79 -36.52 18.25
N PRO A 741 25.47 -37.37 17.46
CA PRO A 741 26.84 -37.80 17.76
C PRO A 741 27.74 -36.57 17.77
N VAL A 742 28.08 -36.15 18.98
CA VAL A 742 29.03 -35.08 19.26
C VAL A 742 30.39 -35.57 18.79
N THR A 743 30.77 -35.30 17.53
CA THR A 743 32.19 -35.07 17.25
C THR A 743 32.63 -33.99 18.24
N SER A 744 33.89 -33.97 18.69
CA SER A 744 34.36 -33.22 19.88
C SER A 744 34.06 -31.70 19.96
N ALA A 745 33.27 -31.12 19.05
CA ALA A 745 32.69 -29.78 19.09
C ALA A 745 31.14 -29.68 18.99
N GLY A 746 30.40 -30.75 18.68
CA GLY A 746 28.97 -30.71 18.30
C GLY A 746 28.74 -30.11 16.90
N SER A 747 27.75 -30.56 16.13
CA SER A 747 27.49 -30.01 14.77
C SER A 747 26.06 -30.23 14.27
N THR A 748 25.65 -29.42 13.29
CA THR A 748 24.50 -29.68 12.41
C THR A 748 24.75 -30.88 11.50
N HIS A 749 23.69 -31.45 10.93
CA HIS A 749 23.73 -32.62 10.03
C HIS A 749 23.10 -32.28 8.68
N PRO A 750 23.45 -33.01 7.60
CA PRO A 750 22.81 -32.81 6.32
C PRO A 750 21.29 -33.02 6.41
N VAL A 751 20.53 -32.14 5.78
CA VAL A 751 19.07 -32.17 5.78
C VAL A 751 18.54 -33.49 5.19
N GLY A 752 17.38 -33.93 5.66
CA GLY A 752 16.68 -35.09 5.11
C GLY A 752 17.24 -36.45 5.47
N GLN A 753 18.10 -36.53 6.50
CA GLN A 753 18.69 -37.80 6.94
C GLN A 753 17.89 -38.54 8.01
N LYS A 754 16.83 -37.91 8.53
CA LYS A 754 15.87 -38.51 9.45
C LYS A 754 14.56 -38.83 8.74
N LEU A 755 13.65 -39.52 9.41
CA LEU A 755 12.32 -39.75 8.89
C LEU A 755 11.54 -38.43 8.81
N PRO A 756 10.78 -38.20 7.72
CA PRO A 756 9.89 -37.05 7.64
C PRO A 756 8.66 -37.23 8.52
N ASN A 757 7.90 -36.15 8.72
CA ASN A 757 6.55 -36.24 9.25
C ASN A 757 5.54 -36.68 8.16
N ALA A 758 4.25 -36.75 8.52
CA ALA A 758 3.18 -37.18 7.62
C ALA A 758 3.08 -36.35 6.32
N LEU A 759 3.55 -35.10 6.31
CA LEU A 759 3.54 -34.21 5.15
C LEU A 759 4.82 -34.31 4.30
N GLY A 760 5.72 -35.25 4.59
CA GLY A 760 7.02 -35.32 3.90
C GLY A 760 8.02 -34.24 4.34
N LEU A 761 7.77 -33.51 5.43
CA LEU A 761 8.68 -32.48 5.94
C LEU A 761 9.73 -33.08 6.87
N TYR A 762 10.99 -32.76 6.61
CA TYR A 762 12.15 -33.24 7.37
C TYR A 762 12.68 -32.19 8.32
N ASP A 763 13.35 -32.66 9.38
CA ASP A 763 14.12 -31.82 10.32
C ASP A 763 13.27 -30.77 11.08
N MET A 764 11.95 -30.91 11.10
CA MET A 764 11.03 -30.02 11.85
C MET A 764 11.19 -30.15 13.38
N SER A 765 11.90 -31.19 13.85
CA SER A 765 12.31 -31.36 15.26
C SER A 765 13.83 -31.56 15.31
N GLY A 766 14.58 -30.56 15.79
CA GLY A 766 16.03 -30.62 15.92
C GLY A 766 16.79 -30.09 14.69
N ASN A 767 18.04 -30.51 14.51
CA ASN A 767 19.01 -29.94 13.55
C ASN A 767 19.27 -28.45 13.78
N VAL A 768 18.52 -27.52 13.18
CA VAL A 768 18.55 -26.10 13.57
C VAL A 768 17.15 -25.58 13.88
N MET A 769 17.08 -24.63 14.81
CA MET A 769 15.86 -23.84 14.97
C MET A 769 15.60 -23.02 13.71
N GLU A 770 14.33 -22.77 13.40
CA GLU A 770 13.95 -22.07 12.18
C GLU A 770 13.30 -20.73 12.52
N TRP A 771 13.83 -19.65 11.94
CA TRP A 771 13.17 -18.34 12.01
C TRP A 771 11.77 -18.39 11.39
N VAL A 772 10.81 -17.75 12.05
CA VAL A 772 9.44 -17.51 11.54
C VAL A 772 9.19 -16.00 11.43
N GLU A 773 8.10 -15.61 10.77
CA GLU A 773 7.76 -14.19 10.56
C GLU A 773 7.33 -13.48 11.86
N ASP A 774 6.81 -14.24 12.84
CA ASP A 774 6.23 -13.73 14.07
C ASP A 774 7.25 -13.11 15.04
N TYR A 775 6.78 -12.07 15.74
CA TYR A 775 7.45 -11.48 16.88
C TYR A 775 6.91 -12.04 18.20
N TYR A 776 7.79 -12.11 19.21
CA TYR A 776 7.48 -12.75 20.47
C TYR A 776 6.35 -12.06 21.23
N SER A 777 5.39 -12.90 21.67
CA SER A 777 4.37 -12.57 22.66
C SER A 777 4.43 -13.58 23.81
N SER A 778 4.16 -13.12 25.03
CA SER A 778 4.27 -13.93 26.24
C SER A 778 3.14 -14.95 26.45
N SER A 779 2.08 -14.89 25.64
CA SER A 779 0.92 -15.81 25.67
C SER A 779 0.21 -15.77 24.32
N TYR A 780 -0.55 -16.81 23.97
CA TYR A 780 -1.43 -16.88 22.78
C TYR A 780 -2.82 -16.24 22.97
N SER A 781 -3.08 -15.54 24.08
CA SER A 781 -4.45 -15.07 24.40
C SER A 781 -5.06 -14.10 23.37
N LEU A 782 -4.21 -13.48 22.53
CA LEU A 782 -4.59 -12.55 21.46
C LEU A 782 -3.96 -12.96 20.12
N ALA A 783 -3.58 -14.24 19.98
CA ALA A 783 -2.97 -14.75 18.76
C ALA A 783 -3.99 -14.77 17.61
N PRO A 784 -3.57 -14.51 16.36
CA PRO A 784 -4.41 -14.72 15.19
C PRO A 784 -4.89 -16.17 15.08
N THR A 785 -6.10 -16.38 14.57
CA THR A 785 -6.72 -17.71 14.40
C THR A 785 -6.85 -18.14 12.94
N ASP A 786 -6.27 -17.38 12.02
CA ASP A 786 -6.39 -17.53 10.56
C ASP A 786 -5.06 -17.93 9.88
N GLY A 787 -4.03 -18.20 10.68
CA GLY A 787 -2.70 -18.56 10.18
C GLY A 787 -1.77 -17.38 9.90
N SER A 788 -2.24 -16.13 10.04
CA SER A 788 -1.40 -14.94 9.82
C SER A 788 -0.32 -14.76 10.90
N ALA A 789 0.81 -14.18 10.51
CA ALA A 789 1.92 -13.89 11.42
C ALA A 789 1.56 -12.82 12.47
N TRP A 790 2.06 -13.01 13.68
CA TRP A 790 1.72 -12.19 14.84
C TRP A 790 2.83 -11.19 15.24
N GLY A 791 2.46 -9.91 15.33
CA GLY A 791 3.27 -8.84 15.91
C GLY A 791 3.94 -7.93 14.88
N ASP A 792 4.31 -6.71 15.30
CA ASP A 792 4.85 -5.64 14.44
C ASP A 792 6.32 -5.29 14.72
N GLY A 793 6.99 -6.11 15.55
CA GLY A 793 8.37 -5.88 15.97
C GLY A 793 8.59 -4.86 17.08
N SER A 794 7.53 -4.24 17.61
CA SER A 794 7.61 -3.24 18.69
C SER A 794 8.29 -3.74 19.98
N GLN A 795 8.22 -5.04 20.26
CA GLN A 795 8.87 -5.64 21.44
C GLN A 795 10.33 -6.05 21.20
N GLY A 796 10.82 -6.04 19.95
CA GLY A 796 12.22 -6.26 19.62
C GLY A 796 12.75 -7.70 19.70
N TRP A 797 11.87 -8.70 19.89
CA TRP A 797 12.22 -10.12 19.96
C TRP A 797 11.47 -10.91 18.88
N ALA A 798 12.18 -11.68 18.07
CA ALA A 798 11.61 -12.55 17.03
C ALA A 798 11.59 -14.01 17.48
N ILE A 799 10.72 -14.83 16.86
CA ILE A 799 10.53 -16.24 17.21
C ILE A 799 11.36 -17.16 16.32
N ALA A 800 11.87 -18.24 16.90
CA ALA A 800 12.34 -19.41 16.17
C ALA A 800 11.71 -20.70 16.74
N ARG A 801 11.51 -21.71 15.89
CA ARG A 801 10.80 -22.97 16.20
C ARG A 801 11.65 -24.21 15.92
N GLY A 802 11.17 -25.41 16.28
CA GLY A 802 11.81 -26.70 15.95
C GLY A 802 12.85 -27.26 16.92
N GLY A 803 13.51 -26.39 17.68
CA GLY A 803 14.69 -26.78 18.47
C GLY A 803 15.88 -27.11 17.57
N ASP A 804 16.99 -27.55 18.15
CA ASP A 804 18.25 -27.72 17.40
C ASP A 804 19.05 -28.96 17.86
N TRP A 805 20.18 -29.22 17.20
CA TRP A 805 21.09 -30.33 17.49
C TRP A 805 21.61 -30.37 18.94
N TYR A 806 21.63 -29.21 19.63
CA TYR A 806 22.06 -29.08 21.03
C TYR A 806 20.89 -29.15 22.02
N SER A 807 19.64 -29.04 21.55
CA SER A 807 18.45 -29.08 22.38
C SER A 807 18.18 -30.49 22.93
N ILE A 808 17.64 -30.59 24.16
CA ILE A 808 17.12 -31.85 24.71
C ILE A 808 15.69 -32.09 24.20
N SER A 809 15.15 -33.30 24.39
CA SER A 809 13.80 -33.67 23.93
C SER A 809 12.72 -32.62 24.28
N LYS A 810 12.77 -32.01 25.47
CA LYS A 810 11.81 -30.96 25.87
C LYS A 810 11.75 -29.76 24.90
N TYR A 811 12.84 -29.42 24.22
CA TYR A 811 12.97 -28.21 23.40
C TYR A 811 12.88 -28.49 21.90
N VAL A 812 12.64 -29.73 21.48
CA VAL A 812 12.38 -30.09 20.07
C VAL A 812 10.91 -30.47 19.83
N ARG A 813 10.03 -30.16 20.80
CA ARG A 813 8.57 -30.32 20.66
C ARG A 813 8.04 -29.34 19.62
N THR A 814 7.00 -29.75 18.89
CA THR A 814 6.32 -28.92 17.89
C THR A 814 5.79 -27.61 18.46
N THR A 815 5.47 -27.56 19.76
CA THR A 815 4.89 -26.38 20.43
C THR A 815 5.94 -25.45 21.07
N TRP A 816 7.21 -25.84 21.13
CA TRP A 816 8.21 -25.08 21.89
C TRP A 816 8.67 -23.80 21.17
N ARG A 817 8.53 -22.65 21.84
CA ARG A 817 8.83 -21.33 21.29
C ARG A 817 10.15 -20.78 21.83
N PHE A 818 11.09 -20.45 20.95
CA PHE A 818 12.32 -19.73 21.31
C PHE A 818 12.22 -18.27 20.87
N SER A 819 12.69 -17.33 21.68
CA SER A 819 12.78 -15.92 21.30
C SER A 819 14.19 -15.37 21.46
N THR A 820 14.63 -14.59 20.47
CA THR A 820 15.90 -13.86 20.53
C THR A 820 15.81 -12.57 19.71
N SER A 821 16.82 -11.71 19.79
CA SER A 821 16.81 -10.47 19.00
C SER A 821 16.92 -10.80 17.51
N PRO A 822 16.16 -10.13 16.62
CA PRO A 822 16.16 -10.38 15.18
C PRO A 822 17.52 -10.11 14.51
N SER A 823 18.42 -9.40 15.20
CA SER A 823 19.79 -9.12 14.76
C SER A 823 20.79 -10.22 15.10
N GLN A 824 20.41 -11.20 15.92
CA GLN A 824 21.33 -12.22 16.42
C GLN A 824 21.61 -13.27 15.35
N ARG A 825 22.87 -13.68 15.27
CA ARG A 825 23.35 -14.78 14.43
C ARG A 825 23.79 -15.92 15.35
N ASN A 826 23.04 -17.02 15.32
CA ASN A 826 23.28 -18.16 16.20
C ASN A 826 23.67 -19.40 15.40
N ARG A 827 24.59 -20.20 15.94
CA ARG A 827 25.10 -21.44 15.30
C ARG A 827 24.13 -22.64 15.29
N TYR A 828 22.89 -22.36 15.63
CA TYR A 828 21.82 -23.34 15.80
C TYR A 828 20.47 -22.76 15.35
N ILE A 829 20.46 -21.60 14.67
CA ILE A 829 19.25 -21.04 14.05
C ILE A 829 19.51 -20.84 12.55
N GLY A 830 18.65 -21.42 11.74
CA GLY A 830 18.58 -21.30 10.29
C GLY A 830 17.18 -20.87 9.85
N LEU A 831 16.70 -21.41 8.74
CA LEU A 831 15.41 -21.05 8.15
C LEU A 831 14.86 -22.12 7.20
N ARG A 832 13.56 -22.00 6.95
CA ARG A 832 12.78 -22.67 5.92
C ARG A 832 11.87 -21.63 5.28
N PHE A 833 11.47 -21.86 4.03
CA PHE A 833 10.54 -20.98 3.33
C PHE A 833 9.19 -21.63 3.09
N VAL A 834 8.19 -20.78 2.89
CA VAL A 834 6.92 -21.13 2.29
C VAL A 834 6.67 -20.29 1.03
N ILE A 835 5.82 -20.79 0.16
CA ILE A 835 5.28 -20.09 -1.02
C ILE A 835 3.78 -20.37 -1.12
N GLU A 836 3.03 -19.42 -1.66
CA GLU A 836 1.61 -19.61 -1.99
C GLU A 836 1.48 -20.45 -3.27
N PRO A 837 0.44 -21.31 -3.39
CA PRO A 837 0.15 -22.11 -4.59
C PRO A 837 -0.15 -21.29 -5.85
#